data_AF-A0A6M1S414-F1
#
_entry.id   AF-A0A6M1S414-F1
#
_cell.length_a   1.000
_cell.length_b   1.000
_cell.length_c   1.000
_cell.angle_alpha   90.00
_cell.angle_beta   90.00
_cell.angle_gamma   90.00
#
_symmetry.space_group_name_H-M   'P 1'
#
loop_
_entity.id
_entity.type
_entity.pdbx_description
1 polymer ?
#
loop_
_entity_poly.entity_id
_entity_poly.type
_entity_poly.pdbx_seq_one_letter_code
_entity_poly.pdbx_strand_id
1 'polypeptide(L)'
;MWRFCKRLVLTILAAGWAAAAHAFSLLGPVNEAWQVPDIGYNLVNRDIGAPKNLGEEYRWNLPVVYYAFDASFLDYFGSNGVRAIEQAIAHFNALSNVSSYSADLSEFPLDVVRYNYRAQALSLIDLKSVAMRLIIEELGLAEPVRWTWCLRDRYGPNCPEAMTYHVIRRNFDPVSFEPTAYVNGVLYSYRIIEFCSGVQPLADAYEYLVDPLAQGNLPVAETLWVDYGAFLTSLSRDDVGGLRYLWRSNNVNWEAITQDSILFYTNPTPQMLISSNLNLLLAAAWTNDAVALQTLYPGLVILETEPVFTTEVTTNIIAYYTNSPWAPAPWQTLVLATNYVTNYVVRYRHTFGNVVTNQYHPYTLATVVTTNIGPCTNTWGFPGGVCTNITTNHVVLNVPSGDFYLLPTNALCGYVVLSNLPPILQVLTNDIALATNQVGQQFSQQVYTYFTNHAMVILPVSCETNVPMNRQGIEKMQFVRADYDSLLGRFFQPITNYYTLNAVTNGRVVKQHLQRIVTTPDFLFTGRDVNNFLGLRTFTAGVFIDTNAVPGLAGPGHIEPNITIEFNKVGPMNINFYTPFLPFSGLDEYWSITNFVWGSFDGSTNPPVVYPSGTSLRDLEAMVLTSLNIQPLALPYGVVGQFYQVTFTIGGGQPPYQFSLAPGSPGLPPGLELSPGGVLLGTPRTPGVYDFVLQVEDAQGRRRQQSYTLTIRL
;
A
#
# COMPACT_ATOMS: atom_id res chain seq x y z
N MET A 1 -11.63 -19.91 67.07
CA MET A 1 -10.27 -19.86 66.48
C MET A 1 -10.08 -20.83 65.31
N TRP A 2 -10.36 -22.13 65.46
CA TRP A 2 -10.05 -23.13 64.43
C TRP A 2 -10.83 -23.00 63.10
N ARG A 3 -12.08 -22.50 63.14
CA ARG A 3 -12.86 -22.15 61.93
C ARG A 3 -12.36 -20.90 61.19
N PHE A 4 -11.70 -19.98 61.91
CA PHE A 4 -11.11 -18.77 61.32
C PHE A 4 -9.80 -19.12 60.62
N CYS A 5 -8.95 -19.97 61.22
CA CYS A 5 -7.77 -20.53 60.56
C CYS A 5 -8.13 -21.37 59.33
N LYS A 6 -9.20 -22.20 59.36
CA LYS A 6 -9.63 -22.96 58.17
C LYS A 6 -10.06 -22.06 57.01
N ARG A 7 -10.78 -20.96 57.29
CA ARG A 7 -11.15 -19.98 56.26
C ARG A 7 -9.94 -19.20 55.75
N LEU A 8 -9.02 -18.81 56.64
CA LEU A 8 -7.76 -18.15 56.28
C LEU A 8 -6.87 -19.04 55.41
N VAL A 9 -6.74 -20.34 55.75
CA VAL A 9 -6.00 -21.33 54.96
C VAL A 9 -6.68 -21.65 53.63
N LEU A 10 -8.03 -21.70 53.56
CA LEU A 10 -8.75 -21.82 52.29
C LEU A 10 -8.67 -20.56 51.42
N THR A 11 -8.63 -19.35 52.01
CA THR A 11 -8.39 -18.10 51.27
C THR A 11 -6.94 -17.92 50.88
N ILE A 12 -5.98 -18.45 51.64
CA ILE A 12 -4.54 -18.44 51.29
C ILE A 12 -4.23 -19.56 50.26
N LEU A 13 -4.99 -20.67 50.26
CA LEU A 13 -4.95 -21.67 49.18
C LEU A 13 -5.67 -21.19 47.90
N ALA A 14 -6.75 -20.40 48.03
CA ALA A 14 -7.39 -19.74 46.89
C ALA A 14 -6.64 -18.49 46.40
N ALA A 15 -5.76 -17.93 47.24
CA ALA A 15 -4.79 -16.88 46.89
C ALA A 15 -3.37 -17.45 46.69
N GLY A 16 -3.24 -18.78 46.60
CA GLY A 16 -2.12 -19.38 45.91
C GLY A 16 -2.28 -18.93 44.47
N TRP A 17 -1.44 -18.01 44.05
CA TRP A 17 -1.42 -17.49 42.69
C TRP A 17 -1.61 -18.67 41.75
N ALA A 18 -2.78 -18.76 41.11
CA ALA A 18 -2.86 -19.52 39.88
C ALA A 18 -1.87 -18.82 38.97
N ALA A 19 -0.65 -19.36 38.88
CA ALA A 19 0.29 -18.96 37.87
C ALA A 19 -0.52 -19.00 36.57
N ALA A 20 -0.71 -17.83 35.96
CA ALA A 20 -1.43 -17.75 34.72
C ALA A 20 -0.73 -18.73 33.77
N ALA A 21 -1.49 -19.74 33.33
CA ALA A 21 -0.95 -20.91 32.71
C ALA A 21 -0.86 -20.65 31.20
N HIS A 22 -0.07 -19.66 30.81
CA HIS A 22 -0.06 -19.09 29.46
C HIS A 22 1.36 -18.66 29.10
N ALA A 23 1.74 -18.71 27.83
CA ALA A 23 3.07 -18.29 27.38
C ALA A 23 3.07 -17.77 25.95
N PHE A 24 3.79 -16.69 25.72
CA PHE A 24 4.20 -16.29 24.38
C PHE A 24 5.72 -16.14 24.31
N SER A 25 6.28 -16.32 23.11
CA SER A 25 7.67 -16.04 22.81
C SER A 25 7.78 -14.95 21.74
N LEU A 26 8.79 -14.10 21.85
CA LEU A 26 9.02 -12.96 20.98
C LEU A 26 10.06 -13.29 19.94
N LEU A 27 9.83 -12.93 18.69
CA LEU A 27 10.76 -13.19 17.59
C LEU A 27 11.60 -11.97 17.24
N GLY A 28 12.85 -12.20 16.85
CA GLY A 28 13.71 -11.20 16.25
C GLY A 28 14.91 -11.81 15.51
N PRO A 29 15.84 -11.00 15.00
CA PRO A 29 17.00 -11.48 14.26
C PRO A 29 17.97 -12.25 15.17
N VAL A 30 18.77 -13.13 14.57
CA VAL A 30 19.83 -13.87 15.27
C VAL A 30 21.06 -12.97 15.40
N ASN A 31 21.08 -12.11 16.42
CA ASN A 31 22.11 -11.08 16.62
C ASN A 31 22.79 -11.13 18.00
N GLU A 32 22.43 -12.08 18.87
CA GLU A 32 23.18 -12.32 20.09
C GLU A 32 24.33 -13.31 19.82
N ALA A 33 25.54 -13.02 20.34
CA ALA A 33 26.75 -13.80 20.04
C ALA A 33 26.65 -15.31 20.42
N TRP A 34 25.76 -15.66 21.34
CA TRP A 34 25.55 -17.03 21.81
C TRP A 34 24.45 -17.77 21.02
N GLN A 35 23.66 -17.09 20.19
CA GLN A 35 22.62 -17.70 19.35
C GLN A 35 23.26 -18.36 18.11
N VAL A 36 23.85 -19.53 18.30
CA VAL A 36 24.55 -20.27 17.24
C VAL A 36 23.84 -21.58 16.87
N PRO A 37 24.00 -22.08 15.63
CA PRO A 37 23.48 -23.37 15.19
C PRO A 37 23.84 -24.56 16.08
N ASP A 38 25.05 -24.54 16.65
CA ASP A 38 25.56 -25.62 17.50
C ASP A 38 24.70 -25.91 18.74
N ILE A 39 23.93 -24.92 19.21
CA ILE A 39 23.07 -25.04 20.39
C ILE A 39 21.59 -24.70 20.10
N GLY A 40 21.15 -24.90 18.85
CA GLY A 40 19.73 -24.95 18.50
C GLY A 40 19.11 -23.69 17.87
N TYR A 41 19.93 -22.70 17.45
CA TYR A 41 19.46 -21.45 16.82
C TYR A 41 19.81 -21.35 15.35
N ASN A 42 19.01 -20.64 14.56
CA ASN A 42 19.26 -20.45 13.13
C ASN A 42 19.45 -21.78 12.39
N LEU A 43 18.68 -22.80 12.78
CA LEU A 43 18.72 -24.11 12.15
C LEU A 43 18.26 -23.97 10.70
N VAL A 44 19.08 -24.46 9.78
CA VAL A 44 18.88 -24.33 8.34
C VAL A 44 17.48 -24.84 7.96
N ASN A 45 16.70 -23.99 7.29
CA ASN A 45 15.34 -24.26 6.84
C ASN A 45 14.30 -24.52 7.96
N ARG A 46 14.58 -24.10 9.21
CA ARG A 46 13.62 -24.17 10.32
C ARG A 46 13.36 -22.80 10.94
N ASP A 47 14.38 -21.97 11.09
CA ASP A 47 14.30 -20.76 11.90
C ASP A 47 14.36 -19.51 11.02
N ILE A 48 13.44 -18.57 11.25
CA ILE A 48 13.51 -17.24 10.63
C ILE A 48 14.11 -16.19 11.57
N GLY A 49 14.31 -16.54 12.83
CA GLY A 49 14.82 -15.68 13.88
C GLY A 49 15.11 -16.47 15.16
N ALA A 50 15.38 -15.75 16.25
CA ALA A 50 15.62 -16.30 17.57
C ALA A 50 14.76 -15.59 18.64
N PRO A 51 14.48 -16.25 19.77
CA PRO A 51 13.59 -15.68 20.77
C PRO A 51 14.24 -14.49 21.50
N LYS A 52 13.46 -13.43 21.75
CA LYS A 52 13.90 -12.17 22.38
C LYS A 52 13.43 -12.02 23.82
N ASN A 53 14.14 -11.18 24.59
CA ASN A 53 13.66 -10.76 25.90
C ASN A 53 12.60 -9.66 25.74
N LEU A 54 11.84 -9.44 26.81
CA LEU A 54 10.99 -8.26 26.94
C LEU A 54 11.84 -6.99 26.86
N GLY A 55 11.45 -6.04 26.01
CA GLY A 55 12.20 -4.83 25.70
C GLY A 55 13.22 -4.98 24.56
N GLU A 56 13.44 -6.20 24.05
CA GLU A 56 14.32 -6.48 22.90
C GLU A 56 13.53 -6.99 21.67
N GLU A 57 12.21 -6.84 21.69
CA GLU A 57 11.32 -7.35 20.65
C GLU A 57 11.41 -6.59 19.32
N TYR A 58 10.97 -7.27 18.25
CA TYR A 58 10.79 -6.71 16.93
C TYR A 58 9.30 -6.71 16.59
N ARG A 59 8.79 -5.57 16.13
CA ARG A 59 7.36 -5.44 15.82
C ARG A 59 7.08 -4.56 14.62
N TRP A 60 5.87 -4.67 14.12
CA TRP A 60 5.34 -3.74 13.12
C TRP A 60 4.81 -2.46 13.77
N ASN A 61 5.06 -1.33 13.12
CA ASN A 61 4.50 -0.03 13.46
C ASN A 61 3.56 0.51 12.36
N LEU A 62 3.02 -0.39 11.53
CA LEU A 62 2.06 -0.07 10.48
C LEU A 62 0.64 -0.48 10.89
N PRO A 63 -0.32 0.46 10.97
CA PRO A 63 -1.70 0.13 11.30
C PRO A 63 -2.44 -0.52 10.12
N VAL A 64 -1.98 -0.32 8.89
CA VAL A 64 -2.56 -0.92 7.69
C VAL A 64 -1.46 -1.59 6.87
N VAL A 65 -1.71 -2.85 6.53
CA VAL A 65 -0.81 -3.73 5.80
C VAL A 65 -1.53 -4.25 4.55
N TYR A 66 -0.86 -4.20 3.40
CA TYR A 66 -1.41 -4.63 2.13
C TYR A 66 -0.95 -6.01 1.75
N TYR A 67 -1.86 -6.87 1.29
CA TYR A 67 -1.51 -8.19 0.80
C TYR A 67 -2.06 -8.44 -0.61
N ALA A 68 -1.40 -9.36 -1.31
CA ALA A 68 -1.81 -9.78 -2.64
C ALA A 68 -1.40 -11.23 -2.94
N PHE A 69 -1.88 -11.74 -4.07
CA PHE A 69 -1.57 -13.07 -4.60
C PHE A 69 -0.90 -12.89 -5.96
N ASP A 70 0.12 -13.69 -6.23
CA ASP A 70 0.72 -13.73 -7.55
C ASP A 70 0.00 -14.70 -8.49
N ALA A 71 0.37 -14.67 -9.78
CA ALA A 71 -0.17 -15.57 -10.78
C ALA A 71 0.06 -17.06 -10.40
N SER A 72 1.22 -17.40 -9.83
CA SER A 72 1.55 -18.80 -9.52
C SER A 72 0.68 -19.40 -8.41
N PHE A 73 0.30 -18.61 -7.41
CA PHE A 73 -0.66 -19.00 -6.38
C PHE A 73 -2.06 -19.16 -6.97
N LEU A 74 -2.50 -18.18 -7.78
CA LEU A 74 -3.81 -18.19 -8.40
C LEU A 74 -3.99 -19.39 -9.35
N ASP A 75 -2.94 -19.74 -10.10
CA ASP A 75 -2.96 -20.85 -11.07
C ASP A 75 -3.04 -22.22 -10.39
N TYR A 76 -2.56 -22.37 -9.16
CA TYR A 76 -2.59 -23.65 -8.45
C TYR A 76 -3.79 -23.75 -7.48
N PHE A 77 -4.02 -22.73 -6.66
CA PHE A 77 -5.05 -22.76 -5.62
C PHE A 77 -6.37 -22.10 -6.04
N GLY A 78 -6.38 -21.26 -7.08
CA GLY A 78 -7.58 -20.60 -7.58
C GLY A 78 -8.31 -19.75 -6.53
N SER A 79 -9.59 -19.46 -6.81
CA SER A 79 -10.44 -18.63 -5.95
C SER A 79 -10.74 -19.28 -4.58
N ASN A 80 -10.76 -20.62 -4.50
CA ASN A 80 -10.93 -21.32 -3.24
C ASN A 80 -9.71 -21.13 -2.32
N GLY A 81 -8.50 -21.16 -2.89
CA GLY A 81 -7.28 -20.85 -2.17
C GLY A 81 -7.26 -19.44 -1.62
N VAL A 82 -7.63 -18.47 -2.46
CA VAL A 82 -7.79 -17.07 -2.04
C VAL A 82 -8.75 -16.97 -0.86
N ARG A 83 -9.91 -17.62 -0.92
CA ARG A 83 -10.88 -17.62 0.19
C ARG A 83 -10.30 -18.23 1.46
N ALA A 84 -9.49 -19.29 1.36
CA ALA A 84 -8.85 -19.91 2.53
C ALA A 84 -7.85 -18.98 3.21
N ILE A 85 -7.04 -18.25 2.43
CA ILE A 85 -6.11 -17.24 2.95
C ILE A 85 -6.88 -16.05 3.53
N GLU A 86 -7.95 -15.59 2.86
CA GLU A 86 -8.81 -14.51 3.36
C GLU A 86 -9.50 -14.89 4.69
N GLN A 87 -9.85 -16.16 4.90
CA GLN A 87 -10.34 -16.66 6.18
C GLN A 87 -9.28 -16.60 7.29
N ALA A 88 -8.02 -16.93 6.98
CA ALA A 88 -6.91 -16.78 7.92
C ALA A 88 -6.73 -15.31 8.32
N ILE A 89 -6.71 -14.41 7.31
CA ILE A 89 -6.58 -12.96 7.50
C ILE A 89 -7.77 -12.38 8.29
N ALA A 90 -8.97 -12.92 8.10
CA ALA A 90 -10.16 -12.49 8.83
C ALA A 90 -9.99 -12.64 10.36
N HIS A 91 -9.27 -13.65 10.85
CA HIS A 91 -8.99 -13.80 12.28
C HIS A 91 -8.12 -12.67 12.83
N PHE A 92 -7.14 -12.19 12.07
CA PHE A 92 -6.32 -11.03 12.47
C PHE A 92 -7.11 -9.73 12.38
N ASN A 93 -7.88 -9.53 11.31
CA ASN A 93 -8.72 -8.33 11.14
C ASN A 93 -9.85 -8.22 12.17
N ALA A 94 -10.32 -9.35 12.69
CA ALA A 94 -11.32 -9.43 13.75
C ALA A 94 -10.81 -8.92 15.10
N LEU A 95 -9.48 -8.80 15.29
CA LEU A 95 -8.93 -8.18 16.48
C LEU A 95 -9.37 -6.71 16.58
N SER A 96 -9.73 -6.30 17.78
CA SER A 96 -10.01 -4.91 18.14
C SER A 96 -8.73 -4.26 18.67
N ASN A 97 -8.86 -3.12 19.35
CA ASN A 97 -7.74 -2.54 20.09
C ASN A 97 -7.27 -3.54 21.16
N VAL A 98 -6.03 -4.02 21.06
CA VAL A 98 -5.52 -5.11 21.92
C VAL A 98 -5.46 -4.73 23.40
N SER A 99 -5.32 -3.45 23.73
CA SER A 99 -5.32 -2.97 25.11
C SER A 99 -6.71 -2.95 25.74
N SER A 100 -7.78 -3.13 24.96
CA SER A 100 -9.15 -3.16 25.46
C SER A 100 -9.62 -4.52 25.96
N TYR A 101 -8.88 -5.59 25.68
CA TYR A 101 -9.22 -6.95 26.11
C TYR A 101 -9.05 -7.16 27.61
N SER A 102 -9.76 -8.15 28.15
CA SER A 102 -9.62 -8.56 29.56
C SER A 102 -8.17 -8.90 29.91
N ALA A 103 -7.77 -8.65 31.17
CA ALA A 103 -6.40 -8.88 31.61
C ALA A 103 -5.97 -10.34 31.40
N ASP A 104 -6.88 -11.29 31.65
CA ASP A 104 -6.72 -12.73 31.51
C ASP A 104 -7.06 -13.28 30.11
N LEU A 105 -7.46 -12.42 29.16
CA LEU A 105 -7.78 -12.77 27.78
C LEU A 105 -8.84 -13.89 27.67
N SER A 106 -9.85 -13.80 28.55
CA SER A 106 -10.95 -14.77 28.66
C SER A 106 -11.80 -14.89 27.38
N GLU A 107 -11.76 -13.88 26.51
CA GLU A 107 -12.44 -13.85 25.22
C GLU A 107 -11.86 -14.84 24.20
N PHE A 108 -10.64 -15.32 24.43
CA PHE A 108 -9.92 -16.21 23.53
C PHE A 108 -9.80 -17.63 24.11
N PRO A 109 -9.96 -18.66 23.25
CA PRO A 109 -9.86 -20.05 23.66
C PRO A 109 -8.40 -20.47 23.90
N LEU A 110 -8.21 -21.49 24.74
CA LEU A 110 -6.90 -22.13 24.95
C LEU A 110 -6.59 -23.16 23.86
N ASP A 111 -7.59 -23.95 23.48
CA ASP A 111 -7.47 -24.98 22.45
C ASP A 111 -8.19 -24.55 21.18
N VAL A 112 -7.41 -24.41 20.10
CA VAL A 112 -7.84 -23.95 18.77
C VAL A 112 -7.75 -25.03 17.71
N VAL A 113 -7.23 -26.22 18.04
CA VAL A 113 -7.00 -27.29 17.08
C VAL A 113 -8.22 -28.20 17.01
N ARG A 114 -8.68 -28.49 15.80
CA ARG A 114 -9.78 -29.44 15.54
C ARG A 114 -9.36 -30.41 14.44
N TYR A 115 -9.98 -31.59 14.42
CA TYR A 115 -9.68 -32.63 13.44
C TYR A 115 -10.89 -32.93 12.56
N ASN A 116 -10.65 -32.96 11.25
CA ASN A 116 -11.57 -33.50 10.27
C ASN A 116 -11.07 -34.87 9.82
N TYR A 117 -11.67 -35.93 10.34
CA TYR A 117 -11.26 -37.31 10.06
C TYR A 117 -11.39 -37.70 8.58
N ARG A 118 -12.28 -37.06 7.81
CA ARG A 118 -12.39 -37.29 6.36
C ARG A 118 -11.20 -36.68 5.62
N ALA A 119 -10.78 -35.48 6.01
CA ALA A 119 -9.58 -34.86 5.48
C ALA A 119 -8.31 -35.63 5.90
N GLN A 120 -8.29 -36.16 7.13
CA GLN A 120 -7.22 -37.02 7.63
C GLN A 120 -7.07 -38.31 6.80
N ALA A 121 -8.18 -39.00 6.49
CA ALA A 121 -8.18 -40.19 5.65
C ALA A 121 -7.71 -39.92 4.20
N LEU A 122 -7.74 -38.66 3.78
CA LEU A 122 -7.29 -38.19 2.47
C LEU A 122 -5.89 -37.53 2.52
N SER A 123 -5.19 -37.60 3.66
CA SER A 123 -3.87 -36.98 3.86
C SER A 123 -3.83 -35.48 3.52
N LEU A 124 -4.92 -34.76 3.81
CA LEU A 124 -5.03 -33.33 3.52
C LEU A 124 -4.44 -32.46 4.63
N ILE A 125 -3.76 -31.39 4.24
CA ILE A 125 -3.22 -30.35 5.12
C ILE A 125 -3.99 -29.06 4.85
N ASP A 126 -4.51 -28.41 5.91
CA ASP A 126 -5.33 -27.21 5.79
C ASP A 126 -4.51 -25.96 5.43
N LEU A 127 -4.77 -25.40 4.24
CA LEU A 127 -4.11 -24.20 3.71
C LEU A 127 -4.28 -22.98 4.61
N LYS A 128 -5.51 -22.77 5.15
CA LYS A 128 -5.83 -21.65 6.04
C LYS A 128 -4.98 -21.69 7.30
N SER A 129 -4.87 -22.87 7.92
CA SER A 129 -4.12 -23.06 9.16
C SER A 129 -2.62 -22.82 8.97
N VAL A 130 -2.04 -23.30 7.86
CA VAL A 130 -0.65 -23.02 7.54
C VAL A 130 -0.44 -21.53 7.30
N ALA A 131 -1.31 -20.86 6.54
CA ALA A 131 -1.22 -19.43 6.31
C ALA A 131 -1.29 -18.61 7.61
N MET A 132 -2.21 -18.97 8.51
CA MET A 132 -2.39 -18.29 9.79
C MET A 132 -1.12 -18.35 10.65
N ARG A 133 -0.49 -19.53 10.72
CA ARG A 133 0.81 -19.71 11.37
C ARG A 133 1.91 -18.87 10.70
N LEU A 134 2.01 -18.93 9.37
CA LEU A 134 3.07 -18.21 8.67
C LEU A 134 2.95 -16.70 8.86
N ILE A 135 1.73 -16.17 8.94
CA ILE A 135 1.46 -14.75 9.21
C ILE A 135 1.83 -14.37 10.64
N ILE A 136 1.40 -15.14 11.65
CA ILE A 136 1.61 -14.73 13.05
C ILE A 136 3.08 -14.66 13.43
N GLU A 137 3.89 -15.53 12.85
CA GLU A 137 5.34 -15.54 13.06
C GLU A 137 5.98 -14.25 12.51
N GLU A 138 5.54 -13.83 11.32
CA GLU A 138 5.97 -12.59 10.65
C GLU A 138 5.45 -11.32 11.34
N LEU A 139 4.50 -11.45 12.28
CA LEU A 139 4.06 -10.35 13.15
C LEU A 139 4.98 -10.14 14.36
N GLY A 140 5.97 -11.01 14.58
CA GLY A 140 6.97 -10.88 15.64
C GLY A 140 6.79 -11.86 16.80
N LEU A 141 5.97 -12.92 16.64
CA LEU A 141 5.86 -14.00 17.63
C LEU A 141 6.69 -15.22 17.20
N ALA A 142 7.31 -15.88 18.18
CA ALA A 142 8.05 -17.11 17.96
C ALA A 142 7.25 -18.31 18.51
N GLU A 143 7.61 -19.51 18.07
CA GLU A 143 7.06 -20.80 18.53
C GLU A 143 7.19 -20.94 20.06
N PRO A 144 6.12 -20.80 20.85
CA PRO A 144 6.26 -20.75 22.30
C PRO A 144 6.56 -22.12 22.90
N VAL A 145 6.12 -23.25 22.35
CA VAL A 145 6.52 -24.55 22.92
C VAL A 145 8.01 -24.74 22.69
N ARG A 146 8.48 -24.63 21.45
CA ARG A 146 9.89 -24.77 21.09
C ARG A 146 10.84 -23.80 21.82
N TRP A 147 10.39 -22.58 22.08
CA TRP A 147 11.22 -21.58 22.77
C TRP A 147 10.88 -21.45 24.26
N THR A 148 10.21 -22.46 24.83
CA THR A 148 10.00 -22.51 26.28
C THR A 148 11.33 -22.61 26.99
N TRP A 149 12.21 -23.52 26.53
CA TRP A 149 13.51 -23.78 27.12
C TRP A 149 14.58 -23.69 26.04
N CYS A 150 15.57 -22.82 26.21
CA CYS A 150 16.56 -22.58 25.19
C CYS A 150 17.97 -22.74 25.76
N LEU A 151 18.87 -23.38 25.02
CA LEU A 151 20.27 -23.48 25.41
C LEU A 151 20.94 -22.11 25.25
N ARG A 152 21.64 -21.66 26.28
CA ARG A 152 22.42 -20.42 26.25
C ARG A 152 23.91 -20.67 26.11
N ASP A 153 24.38 -21.79 26.64
CA ASP A 153 25.79 -22.13 26.68
C ASP A 153 25.99 -23.64 26.80
N ARG A 154 27.13 -24.12 26.30
CA ARG A 154 27.61 -25.49 26.44
C ARG A 154 29.12 -25.48 26.65
N TYR A 155 29.58 -26.15 27.70
CA TYR A 155 31.01 -26.35 27.95
C TYR A 155 31.29 -27.72 28.57
N GLY A 156 32.40 -28.34 28.17
CA GLY A 156 32.82 -29.65 28.67
C GLY A 156 33.73 -30.37 27.69
N PRO A 157 34.46 -31.41 28.15
CA PRO A 157 35.46 -32.08 27.33
C PRO A 157 34.93 -33.22 26.46
N ASN A 158 33.84 -33.91 26.85
CA ASN A 158 33.32 -35.06 26.10
C ASN A 158 31.80 -34.94 25.87
N CYS A 159 31.35 -35.35 24.70
CA CYS A 159 29.94 -35.36 24.31
C CYS A 159 29.34 -36.76 24.51
N PRO A 160 28.16 -36.93 25.15
CA PRO A 160 27.50 -35.96 26.02
C PRO A 160 28.04 -36.04 27.47
N GLU A 161 28.95 -36.98 27.73
CA GLU A 161 29.49 -37.29 29.07
C GLU A 161 30.35 -36.15 29.61
N ALA A 162 29.95 -35.52 30.71
CA ALA A 162 30.61 -34.34 31.29
C ALA A 162 30.49 -33.05 30.46
N MET A 163 29.51 -32.95 29.56
CA MET A 163 29.00 -31.65 29.11
C MET A 163 28.15 -30.99 30.19
N THR A 164 28.31 -29.67 30.33
CA THR A 164 27.43 -28.81 31.11
C THR A 164 26.72 -27.84 30.19
N TYR A 165 25.42 -27.67 30.44
CA TYR A 165 24.54 -26.82 29.66
C TYR A 165 23.89 -25.77 30.54
N HIS A 166 23.87 -24.53 30.04
CA HIS A 166 23.03 -23.50 30.62
C HIS A 166 21.74 -23.40 29.82
N VAL A 167 20.61 -23.63 30.48
CA VAL A 167 19.28 -23.54 29.86
C VAL A 167 18.55 -22.34 30.45
N ILE A 168 17.94 -21.54 29.59
CA ILE A 168 17.16 -20.36 29.95
C ILE A 168 15.72 -20.53 29.49
N ARG A 169 14.81 -19.76 30.08
CA ARG A 169 13.42 -19.66 29.60
C ARG A 169 13.24 -18.41 28.75
N ARG A 170 12.55 -18.53 27.61
CA ARG A 170 12.23 -17.41 26.71
C ARG A 170 10.74 -17.30 26.38
N ASN A 171 9.93 -17.86 27.27
CA ASN A 171 8.49 -17.69 27.30
C ASN A 171 8.08 -16.78 28.44
N PHE A 172 7.12 -15.89 28.16
CA PHE A 172 6.59 -14.94 29.12
C PHE A 172 5.10 -15.11 29.26
N ASP A 173 4.61 -15.00 30.49
CA ASP A 173 3.18 -15.01 30.74
C ASP A 173 2.53 -13.70 30.22
N PRO A 174 1.47 -13.76 29.40
CA PRO A 174 0.83 -12.57 28.81
C PRO A 174 0.16 -11.62 29.80
N VAL A 175 0.04 -12.01 31.08
CA VAL A 175 -0.60 -11.20 32.13
C VAL A 175 0.46 -10.57 33.04
N SER A 176 1.37 -11.38 33.56
CA SER A 176 2.40 -10.98 34.54
C SER A 176 3.73 -10.60 33.91
N PHE A 177 4.00 -11.04 32.67
CA PHE A 177 5.30 -10.92 31.99
C PHE A 177 6.45 -11.66 32.66
N GLU A 178 6.15 -12.54 33.61
CA GLU A 178 7.15 -13.39 34.25
C GLU A 178 7.50 -14.61 33.37
N PRO A 179 8.76 -15.10 33.41
CA PRO A 179 9.13 -16.29 32.69
C PRO A 179 8.36 -17.54 33.14
N THR A 180 7.77 -18.26 32.19
CA THR A 180 6.84 -19.36 32.46
C THR A 180 7.08 -20.55 31.53
N ALA A 181 6.71 -21.74 31.99
CA ALA A 181 6.80 -22.98 31.24
C ALA A 181 5.41 -23.54 30.85
N TYR A 182 4.36 -22.77 31.08
CA TYR A 182 2.99 -23.14 30.74
C TYR A 182 2.59 -22.55 29.40
N VAL A 183 2.19 -23.38 28.44
CA VAL A 183 1.66 -22.94 27.14
C VAL A 183 0.19 -23.38 27.05
N ASN A 184 -0.74 -22.44 26.85
CA ASN A 184 -2.21 -22.61 26.81
C ASN A 184 -2.77 -23.58 27.88
N GLY A 185 -2.27 -23.48 29.11
CA GLY A 185 -2.72 -24.25 30.26
C GLY A 185 -1.87 -25.48 30.56
N VAL A 186 -0.87 -25.79 29.72
CA VAL A 186 -0.17 -27.07 29.74
C VAL A 186 1.30 -26.86 30.13
N LEU A 187 1.78 -27.66 31.08
CA LEU A 187 3.15 -27.54 31.60
C LEU A 187 4.15 -28.33 30.74
N TYR A 188 5.19 -27.64 30.29
CA TYR A 188 6.30 -28.22 29.54
C TYR A 188 7.58 -28.28 30.37
N SER A 189 8.35 -29.35 30.18
CA SER A 189 9.74 -29.48 30.64
C SER A 189 10.64 -29.77 29.44
N TYR A 190 11.94 -29.88 29.67
CA TYR A 190 12.92 -30.10 28.61
C TYR A 190 13.84 -31.26 28.94
N ARG A 191 14.39 -31.86 27.89
CA ARG A 191 15.57 -32.72 27.95
C ARG A 191 16.58 -32.22 26.92
N ILE A 192 17.86 -32.42 27.20
CA ILE A 192 18.89 -32.01 26.25
C ILE A 192 19.17 -33.19 25.32
N ILE A 193 19.05 -32.94 24.03
CA ILE A 193 19.46 -33.89 22.99
C ILE A 193 20.75 -33.34 22.40
N GLU A 194 21.80 -34.16 22.42
CA GLU A 194 23.07 -33.82 21.79
C GLU A 194 23.47 -34.91 20.79
N PHE A 195 23.79 -34.49 19.56
CA PHE A 195 24.25 -35.34 18.50
C PHE A 195 25.78 -35.33 18.47
N CYS A 196 26.40 -36.32 19.14
CA CYS A 196 27.85 -36.44 19.31
C CYS A 196 28.62 -36.86 18.05
N SER A 197 28.39 -36.14 16.96
CA SER A 197 29.07 -36.29 15.69
C SER A 197 29.62 -34.94 15.24
N GLY A 198 30.87 -34.91 14.79
CA GLY A 198 31.53 -33.69 14.30
C GLY A 198 32.35 -32.94 15.37
N VAL A 199 32.98 -31.83 14.96
CA VAL A 199 33.88 -31.01 15.80
C VAL A 199 33.11 -30.09 16.76
N GLN A 200 31.88 -29.72 16.40
CA GLN A 200 30.92 -29.00 17.24
C GLN A 200 29.59 -29.75 17.15
N PRO A 201 29.30 -30.67 18.09
CA PRO A 201 28.07 -31.45 18.03
C PRO A 201 26.85 -30.53 18.12
N LEU A 202 25.75 -30.90 17.46
CA LEU A 202 24.50 -30.15 17.58
C LEU A 202 23.83 -30.52 18.91
N ALA A 203 23.41 -29.52 19.68
CA ALA A 203 22.61 -29.69 20.88
C ALA A 203 21.32 -28.88 20.79
N ASP A 204 20.23 -29.42 21.34
CA ASP A 204 18.94 -28.73 21.44
C ASP A 204 18.27 -29.04 22.78
N ALA A 205 17.55 -28.07 23.32
CA ALA A 205 16.64 -28.27 24.44
C ALA A 205 15.30 -28.73 23.85
N TYR A 206 15.01 -30.02 23.97
CA TYR A 206 13.80 -30.62 23.42
C TYR A 206 12.68 -30.61 24.45
N GLU A 207 11.60 -29.89 24.17
CA GLU A 207 10.44 -29.80 25.04
C GLU A 207 9.54 -31.04 25.00
N TYR A 208 8.99 -31.39 26.15
CA TYR A 208 7.98 -32.41 26.30
C TYR A 208 6.98 -32.06 27.40
N LEU A 209 5.78 -32.63 27.30
CA LEU A 209 4.70 -32.47 28.27
C LEU A 209 5.09 -33.11 29.61
N VAL A 210 4.97 -32.37 30.71
CA VAL A 210 5.21 -32.93 32.05
C VAL A 210 4.17 -34.00 32.41
N ASP A 211 2.92 -33.76 32.01
CA ASP A 211 1.86 -34.77 32.07
C ASP A 211 1.69 -35.41 30.67
N PRO A 212 2.11 -36.67 30.48
CA PRO A 212 1.97 -37.36 29.19
C PRO A 212 0.52 -37.57 28.75
N LEU A 213 -0.45 -37.40 29.65
CA LEU A 213 -1.88 -37.52 29.36
C LEU A 213 -2.55 -36.17 29.10
N ALA A 214 -1.83 -35.06 29.29
CA ALA A 214 -2.35 -33.74 28.99
C ALA A 214 -2.50 -33.57 27.47
N GLN A 215 -3.59 -32.92 27.06
CA GLN A 215 -3.76 -32.51 25.68
C GLN A 215 -2.86 -31.30 25.42
N GLY A 216 -1.92 -31.42 24.49
CA GLY A 216 -1.06 -30.31 24.06
C GLY A 216 -1.91 -29.26 23.34
N ASN A 217 -2.35 -28.23 24.07
CA ASN A 217 -3.09 -27.12 23.50
C ASN A 217 -2.11 -26.18 22.78
N LEU A 218 -1.80 -26.46 21.52
CA LEU A 218 -0.78 -25.71 20.79
C LEU A 218 -1.34 -24.35 20.31
N PRO A 219 -0.61 -23.24 20.51
CA PRO A 219 -0.97 -21.94 19.96
C PRO A 219 -0.72 -21.92 18.45
N VAL A 220 -1.29 -20.94 17.75
CA VAL A 220 -1.15 -20.78 16.31
C VAL A 220 0.29 -20.50 15.90
N ALA A 221 1.05 -19.79 16.74
CA ALA A 221 2.47 -19.53 16.52
C ALA A 221 3.36 -20.78 16.58
N GLU A 222 2.88 -21.91 17.10
CA GLU A 222 3.67 -23.13 17.22
C GLU A 222 3.82 -23.88 15.89
N THR A 223 4.95 -24.58 15.70
CA THR A 223 5.10 -25.52 14.60
C THR A 223 4.25 -26.76 14.83
N LEU A 224 3.03 -26.68 14.31
CA LEU A 224 2.34 -27.88 13.89
C LEU A 224 3.07 -28.40 12.65
N TRP A 225 3.73 -29.56 12.77
CA TRP A 225 3.56 -30.53 11.70
C TRP A 225 2.05 -30.74 11.64
N VAL A 226 1.36 -30.02 10.74
CA VAL A 226 -0.10 -30.04 10.70
C VAL A 226 -0.48 -31.47 10.37
N ASP A 227 -0.88 -32.20 11.40
CA ASP A 227 -1.38 -33.56 11.25
C ASP A 227 -2.43 -33.57 10.15
N TYR A 228 -2.47 -34.64 9.36
CA TYR A 228 -3.48 -34.75 8.33
C TYR A 228 -4.88 -34.54 8.92
N GLY A 229 -5.65 -33.65 8.31
CA GLY A 229 -6.99 -33.27 8.76
C GLY A 229 -7.06 -32.34 9.97
N ALA A 230 -5.94 -31.92 10.58
CA ALA A 230 -5.95 -30.89 11.61
C ALA A 230 -6.18 -29.50 10.99
N PHE A 231 -6.95 -28.67 11.69
CA PHE A 231 -7.19 -27.28 11.32
C PHE A 231 -7.39 -26.37 12.54
N LEU A 232 -7.04 -25.10 12.37
CA LEU A 232 -7.15 -24.04 13.35
C LEU A 232 -8.50 -23.32 13.21
N THR A 233 -9.17 -23.05 14.33
CA THR A 233 -10.46 -22.35 14.34
C THR A 233 -10.37 -20.86 14.66
N SER A 234 -9.32 -20.42 15.37
CA SER A 234 -9.11 -19.03 15.79
C SER A 234 -7.68 -18.85 16.32
N LEU A 235 -7.34 -17.62 16.72
CA LEU A 235 -6.15 -17.34 17.53
C LEU A 235 -6.35 -17.88 18.95
N SER A 236 -5.29 -18.42 19.57
CA SER A 236 -5.30 -18.86 20.95
C SER A 236 -5.08 -17.68 21.90
N ARG A 237 -5.32 -17.91 23.19
CA ARG A 237 -5.06 -16.92 24.24
C ARG A 237 -3.60 -16.47 24.26
N ASP A 238 -2.67 -17.40 24.10
CA ASP A 238 -1.23 -17.14 24.09
C ASP A 238 -0.81 -16.30 22.88
N ASP A 239 -1.36 -16.60 21.70
CA ASP A 239 -1.16 -15.83 20.46
C ASP A 239 -1.57 -14.37 20.66
N VAL A 240 -2.79 -14.14 21.15
CA VAL A 240 -3.29 -12.77 21.39
C VAL A 240 -2.56 -12.11 22.54
N GLY A 241 -2.10 -12.87 23.52
CA GLY A 241 -1.26 -12.38 24.60
C GLY A 241 0.07 -11.79 24.11
N GLY A 242 0.73 -12.49 23.19
CA GLY A 242 1.92 -12.00 22.52
C GLY A 242 1.63 -10.76 21.66
N LEU A 243 0.62 -10.80 20.80
CA LEU A 243 0.23 -9.65 19.97
C LEU A 243 -0.17 -8.43 20.83
N ARG A 244 -0.85 -8.66 21.96
CA ARG A 244 -1.17 -7.60 22.93
C ARG A 244 0.09 -6.99 23.53
N TYR A 245 1.09 -7.79 23.89
CA TYR A 245 2.36 -7.26 24.38
C TYR A 245 3.05 -6.40 23.32
N LEU A 246 3.11 -6.86 22.07
CA LEU A 246 3.74 -6.14 20.96
C LEU A 246 3.02 -4.82 20.65
N TRP A 247 1.69 -4.83 20.53
CA TRP A 247 0.92 -3.71 19.97
C TRP A 247 0.27 -2.78 20.99
N ARG A 248 0.24 -3.11 22.29
CA ARG A 248 -0.35 -2.22 23.29
C ARG A 248 0.32 -0.84 23.34
N SER A 249 -0.45 0.21 23.57
CA SER A 249 0.08 1.59 23.67
C SER A 249 1.06 1.79 24.82
N ASN A 250 0.95 0.98 25.89
CA ASN A 250 1.89 1.02 27.01
C ASN A 250 3.26 0.39 26.68
N ASN A 251 3.38 -0.35 25.58
CA ASN A 251 4.67 -0.86 25.14
C ASN A 251 5.37 0.17 24.25
N VAL A 252 6.45 0.75 24.76
CA VAL A 252 7.16 1.86 24.13
C VAL A 252 8.56 1.42 23.73
N ASN A 253 8.81 1.34 22.43
CA ASN A 253 10.09 0.92 21.88
C ASN A 253 10.76 2.07 21.14
N TRP A 254 12.09 2.11 21.20
CA TRP A 254 12.87 2.95 20.32
C TRP A 254 12.95 2.28 18.95
N GLU A 255 12.16 2.77 18.01
CA GLU A 255 12.04 2.20 16.67
C GLU A 255 11.99 3.33 15.65
N ALA A 256 12.38 3.09 14.40
CA ALA A 256 12.22 4.07 13.32
C ALA A 256 10.86 3.90 12.63
N ILE A 257 10.47 4.85 11.78
CA ILE A 257 9.34 4.66 10.86
C ILE A 257 9.79 3.75 9.71
N THR A 258 8.86 3.02 9.09
CA THR A 258 9.20 2.16 7.94
C THR A 258 9.82 2.98 6.80
N GLN A 259 10.72 2.38 6.02
CA GLN A 259 11.43 3.04 4.93
C GLN A 259 10.53 3.69 3.87
N ASP A 260 9.35 3.14 3.67
CA ASP A 260 8.35 3.62 2.71
C ASP A 260 7.37 4.66 3.29
N SER A 261 7.61 5.08 4.54
CA SER A 261 6.84 6.08 5.25
C SER A 261 7.63 7.36 5.48
N ILE A 262 6.93 8.48 5.42
CA ILE A 262 7.46 9.83 5.61
C ILE A 262 6.71 10.48 6.75
N LEU A 263 7.44 11.02 7.72
CA LEU A 263 6.92 11.79 8.84
C LEU A 263 6.79 13.26 8.45
N PHE A 264 5.61 13.86 8.66
CA PHE A 264 5.39 15.30 8.52
C PHE A 264 5.47 15.97 9.90
N TYR A 265 6.38 16.93 10.04
CA TYR A 265 6.54 17.70 11.26
C TYR A 265 6.53 19.20 10.95
N THR A 266 5.67 19.94 11.64
CA THR A 266 5.64 21.41 11.52
C THR A 266 6.74 22.01 12.37
N ASN A 267 7.70 22.67 11.73
CA ASN A 267 8.76 23.37 12.43
C ASN A 267 8.17 24.60 13.15
N PRO A 268 8.42 24.79 14.46
CA PRO A 268 7.88 25.94 15.19
C PRO A 268 8.52 27.28 14.82
N THR A 269 9.54 27.32 13.95
CA THR A 269 10.18 28.57 13.53
C THR A 269 9.40 29.25 12.40
N PRO A 270 8.81 30.44 12.63
CA PRO A 270 8.07 31.15 11.59
C PRO A 270 9.00 31.69 10.51
N GLN A 271 8.56 31.57 9.25
CA GLN A 271 9.24 32.11 8.08
C GLN A 271 8.28 32.99 7.28
N MET A 272 8.81 34.03 6.65
CA MET A 272 8.03 34.94 5.82
C MET A 272 8.16 34.53 4.36
N LEU A 273 7.03 34.34 3.68
CA LEU A 273 6.96 34.19 2.22
C LEU A 273 6.47 35.49 1.61
N ILE A 274 7.13 35.89 0.52
CA ILE A 274 6.78 37.07 -0.27
C ILE A 274 6.54 36.57 -1.70
N SER A 275 5.40 36.94 -2.27
CA SER A 275 5.06 36.54 -3.63
C SER A 275 5.87 37.35 -4.66
N SER A 276 6.17 36.74 -5.80
CA SER A 276 6.84 37.36 -6.94
C SER A 276 6.02 37.16 -8.22
N ASN A 277 6.38 37.88 -9.29
CA ASN A 277 5.63 37.91 -10.53
C ASN A 277 5.87 36.64 -11.38
N LEU A 278 4.82 35.83 -11.58
CA LEU A 278 4.89 34.58 -12.32
C LEU A 278 5.31 34.77 -13.79
N ASN A 279 4.91 35.86 -14.43
CA ASN A 279 5.21 36.12 -15.83
C ASN A 279 6.73 36.32 -16.05
N LEU A 280 7.41 37.01 -15.11
CA LEU A 280 8.86 37.18 -15.15
C LEU A 280 9.61 35.86 -14.93
N LEU A 281 9.11 34.99 -14.05
CA LEU A 281 9.67 33.66 -13.86
C LEU A 281 9.54 32.83 -15.13
N LEU A 282 8.36 32.80 -15.75
CA LEU A 282 8.11 32.04 -16.98
C LEU A 282 8.96 32.53 -18.15
N ALA A 283 9.10 33.85 -18.32
CA ALA A 283 9.95 34.43 -19.35
C ALA A 283 11.43 34.08 -19.16
N ALA A 284 11.91 34.15 -17.91
CA ALA A 284 13.28 33.74 -17.59
C ALA A 284 13.48 32.22 -17.78
N ALA A 285 12.55 31.40 -17.31
CA ALA A 285 12.59 29.94 -17.40
C ALA A 285 12.56 29.43 -18.84
N TRP A 286 11.92 30.16 -19.75
CA TRP A 286 11.90 29.78 -21.16
C TRP A 286 13.28 29.90 -21.84
N THR A 287 14.14 30.79 -21.32
CA THR A 287 15.36 31.24 -22.02
C THR A 287 16.66 30.87 -21.32
N ASN A 288 16.62 30.56 -20.02
CA ASN A 288 17.78 30.25 -19.20
C ASN A 288 17.85 28.76 -18.87
N ASP A 289 19.06 28.21 -18.78
CA ASP A 289 19.26 26.88 -18.24
C ASP A 289 19.04 26.84 -16.72
N ALA A 290 19.05 25.65 -16.12
CA ALA A 290 18.77 25.49 -14.69
C ALA A 290 19.70 26.34 -13.80
N VAL A 291 21.00 26.40 -14.14
CA VAL A 291 22.00 27.11 -13.34
C VAL A 291 21.80 28.62 -13.40
N ALA A 292 21.58 29.18 -14.60
CA ALA A 292 21.31 30.61 -14.75
C ALA A 292 19.98 31.00 -14.07
N LEU A 293 18.95 30.16 -14.21
CA LEU A 293 17.65 30.42 -13.59
C LEU A 293 17.70 30.40 -12.06
N GLN A 294 18.44 29.45 -11.47
CA GLN A 294 18.66 29.40 -10.01
C GLN A 294 19.52 30.56 -9.49
N THR A 295 20.39 31.12 -10.34
CA THR A 295 21.16 32.32 -10.01
C THR A 295 20.28 33.56 -9.99
N LEU A 296 19.31 33.65 -10.93
CA LEU A 296 18.37 34.76 -11.01
C LEU A 296 17.29 34.70 -9.90
N TYR A 297 16.92 33.49 -9.47
CA TYR A 297 15.95 33.23 -8.41
C TYR A 297 16.58 32.39 -7.29
N PRO A 298 17.30 33.03 -6.34
CA PRO A 298 17.91 32.32 -5.22
C PRO A 298 16.89 31.50 -4.43
N GLY A 299 17.21 30.24 -4.18
CA GLY A 299 16.32 29.30 -3.49
C GLY A 299 15.33 28.56 -4.40
N LEU A 300 15.33 28.80 -5.72
CA LEU A 300 14.55 28.02 -6.68
C LEU A 300 15.07 26.57 -6.76
N VAL A 301 14.17 25.60 -6.60
CA VAL A 301 14.44 24.17 -6.74
C VAL A 301 13.89 23.71 -8.08
N ILE A 302 14.77 23.15 -8.91
CA ILE A 302 14.43 22.59 -10.21
C ILE A 302 14.66 21.08 -10.13
N LEU A 303 13.62 20.28 -10.38
CA LEU A 303 13.67 18.83 -10.34
C LEU A 303 14.15 18.24 -11.67
N GLU A 304 13.72 18.84 -12.78
CA GLU A 304 14.04 18.39 -14.12
C GLU A 304 14.15 19.58 -15.08
N THR A 305 15.00 19.47 -16.10
CA THR A 305 15.14 20.45 -17.17
C THR A 305 15.34 19.75 -18.50
N GLU A 306 14.46 20.04 -19.46
CA GLU A 306 14.52 19.51 -20.82
C GLU A 306 14.80 20.66 -21.81
N PRO A 307 15.89 20.60 -22.59
CA PRO A 307 16.15 21.56 -23.65
C PRO A 307 15.31 21.24 -24.89
N VAL A 308 14.61 22.25 -25.42
CA VAL A 308 13.78 22.18 -26.63
C VAL A 308 14.38 23.06 -27.72
N PHE A 309 14.68 22.47 -28.87
CA PHE A 309 15.15 23.23 -30.04
C PHE A 309 13.96 23.80 -30.80
N THR A 310 13.97 25.11 -31.04
CA THR A 310 12.97 25.79 -31.87
C THR A 310 13.62 26.75 -32.85
N THR A 311 12.95 27.01 -33.96
CA THR A 311 13.32 28.09 -34.88
C THR A 311 12.65 29.38 -34.44
N GLU A 312 13.42 30.46 -34.37
CA GLU A 312 12.92 31.80 -34.06
C GLU A 312 13.23 32.75 -35.21
N VAL A 313 12.23 33.53 -35.64
CA VAL A 313 12.38 34.47 -36.75
C VAL A 313 12.71 35.84 -36.18
N THR A 314 13.94 36.28 -36.35
CA THR A 314 14.35 37.65 -36.01
C THR A 314 14.08 38.56 -37.21
N THR A 315 13.29 39.61 -36.99
CA THR A 315 13.04 40.66 -37.98
C THR A 315 14.09 41.76 -37.85
N ASN A 316 14.89 41.98 -38.89
CA ASN A 316 15.77 43.13 -38.96
C ASN A 316 15.15 44.18 -39.89
N ILE A 317 14.94 45.39 -39.40
CA ILE A 317 14.36 46.48 -40.17
C ILE A 317 15.50 47.29 -40.76
N ILE A 318 15.63 47.26 -42.08
CA ILE A 318 16.61 48.06 -42.80
C ILE A 318 15.87 49.24 -43.43
N ALA A 319 16.29 50.44 -43.05
CA ALA A 319 15.75 51.68 -43.59
C ALA A 319 16.66 52.16 -44.73
N TYR A 320 16.10 52.37 -45.93
CA TYR A 320 16.85 52.95 -47.04
C TYR A 320 16.00 53.98 -47.78
N TYR A 321 16.69 54.96 -48.37
CA TYR A 321 16.06 56.00 -49.16
C TYR A 321 15.93 55.54 -50.61
N THR A 322 14.73 55.64 -51.17
CA THR A 322 14.49 55.38 -52.59
C THR A 322 13.63 56.49 -53.19
N ASN A 323 13.71 56.70 -54.50
CA ASN A 323 12.80 57.61 -55.19
C ASN A 323 11.48 56.89 -55.45
N SER A 324 10.35 57.56 -55.25
CA SER A 324 9.05 57.01 -55.64
C SER A 324 9.02 56.75 -57.15
N PRO A 325 8.37 55.67 -57.64
CA PRO A 325 8.24 55.44 -59.07
C PRO A 325 7.72 56.72 -59.76
N TRP A 326 8.46 57.19 -60.77
CA TRP A 326 8.16 58.38 -61.58
C TRP A 326 8.31 59.77 -60.91
N ALA A 327 8.93 59.88 -59.73
CA ALA A 327 9.21 61.18 -59.11
C ALA A 327 10.47 61.86 -59.71
N PRO A 328 10.44 63.18 -60.03
CA PRO A 328 11.64 63.92 -60.40
C PRO A 328 12.59 64.06 -59.19
N ALA A 329 13.90 63.88 -59.41
CA ALA A 329 14.92 64.12 -58.37
C ALA A 329 14.82 65.58 -57.89
N PRO A 330 14.51 65.83 -56.59
CA PRO A 330 15.36 65.44 -55.45
C PRO A 330 14.61 64.83 -54.25
N TRP A 331 13.41 64.28 -54.42
CA TRP A 331 12.59 63.77 -53.31
C TRP A 331 12.81 62.27 -53.05
N GLN A 332 13.52 61.98 -51.97
CA GLN A 332 13.71 60.61 -51.48
C GLN A 332 12.62 60.25 -50.46
N THR A 333 12.03 59.06 -50.60
CA THR A 333 11.13 58.45 -49.61
C THR A 333 11.90 57.40 -48.81
N LEU A 334 11.75 57.43 -47.48
CA LEU A 334 12.29 56.40 -46.61
C LEU A 334 11.41 55.15 -46.73
N VAL A 335 11.99 54.03 -47.16
CA VAL A 335 11.33 52.74 -47.20
C VAL A 335 11.94 51.85 -46.11
N LEU A 336 11.07 51.25 -45.30
CA LEU A 336 11.44 50.25 -44.31
C LEU A 336 11.25 48.87 -44.95
N ALA A 337 12.34 48.16 -45.21
CA ALA A 337 12.28 46.75 -45.58
C ALA A 337 12.49 45.88 -44.35
N THR A 338 11.54 45.00 -44.08
CA THR A 338 11.66 43.98 -43.03
C THR A 338 12.32 42.75 -43.63
N ASN A 339 13.52 42.41 -43.18
CA ASN A 339 14.16 41.15 -43.53
C ASN A 339 13.95 40.14 -42.39
N TYR A 340 13.56 38.92 -42.74
CA TYR A 340 13.27 37.84 -41.81
C TYR A 340 14.42 36.84 -41.84
N VAL A 341 15.19 36.77 -40.75
CA VAL A 341 16.24 35.75 -40.59
C VAL A 341 15.74 34.70 -39.60
N THR A 342 15.70 33.45 -40.03
CA THR A 342 15.32 32.32 -39.15
C THR A 342 16.57 31.76 -38.50
N ASN A 343 16.63 31.80 -37.17
CA ASN A 343 17.73 31.26 -36.38
C ASN A 343 17.25 30.05 -35.56
N TYR A 344 18.16 29.13 -35.24
CA TYR A 344 17.89 28.07 -34.28
C TYR A 344 18.21 28.54 -32.87
N VAL A 345 17.27 28.38 -31.94
CA VAL A 345 17.39 28.81 -30.56
C VAL A 345 17.02 27.64 -29.64
N VAL A 346 17.74 27.49 -28.55
CA VAL A 346 17.42 26.53 -27.48
C VAL A 346 16.49 27.22 -26.48
N ARG A 347 15.39 26.55 -26.15
CA ARG A 347 14.46 26.91 -25.08
C ARG A 347 14.50 25.82 -24.01
N TYR A 348 13.99 26.11 -22.83
CA TYR A 348 14.00 25.14 -21.74
C TYR A 348 12.58 24.90 -21.20
N ARG A 349 12.30 23.65 -20.87
CA ARG A 349 11.15 23.24 -20.05
C ARG A 349 11.68 22.79 -18.70
N HIS A 350 11.13 23.35 -17.63
CA HIS A 350 11.54 23.03 -16.27
C HIS A 350 10.40 22.45 -15.47
N THR A 351 10.71 21.46 -14.64
CA THR A 351 9.83 20.99 -13.57
C THR A 351 10.33 21.60 -12.27
N PHE A 352 9.55 22.51 -11.68
CA PHE A 352 9.91 23.17 -10.42
C PHE A 352 9.49 22.33 -9.21
N GLY A 353 10.36 22.27 -8.19
CA GLY A 353 10.10 21.55 -6.95
C GLY A 353 9.49 22.39 -5.83
N ASN A 354 9.55 23.72 -5.94
CA ASN A 354 9.19 24.62 -4.83
C ASN A 354 8.44 25.90 -5.24
N VAL A 355 7.92 25.95 -6.47
CA VAL A 355 7.15 27.09 -6.96
C VAL A 355 5.67 26.82 -6.70
N VAL A 356 5.02 27.69 -5.93
CA VAL A 356 3.58 27.61 -5.64
C VAL A 356 2.89 28.86 -6.14
N THR A 357 1.84 28.71 -6.94
CA THR A 357 1.04 29.85 -7.43
C THR A 357 -0.10 30.16 -6.47
N ASN A 358 -0.36 31.44 -6.23
CA ASN A 358 -1.44 31.90 -5.36
C ASN A 358 -2.65 32.32 -6.19
N GLN A 359 -2.45 33.25 -7.11
CA GLN A 359 -3.38 33.61 -8.17
C GLN A 359 -2.78 33.16 -9.50
N TYR A 360 -3.51 32.34 -10.24
CA TYR A 360 -3.11 31.88 -11.57
C TYR A 360 -4.18 32.27 -12.59
N HIS A 361 -3.76 33.00 -13.61
CA HIS A 361 -4.57 33.38 -14.75
C HIS A 361 -3.92 32.86 -16.04
N PRO A 362 -4.61 32.04 -16.85
CA PRO A 362 -4.04 31.49 -18.07
C PRO A 362 -3.77 32.56 -19.15
N TYR A 363 -4.42 33.73 -19.04
CA TYR A 363 -4.28 34.85 -19.96
C TYR A 363 -3.97 36.13 -19.18
N THR A 364 -3.08 36.96 -19.71
CA THR A 364 -2.68 38.23 -19.09
C THR A 364 -3.41 39.40 -19.74
N LEU A 365 -4.06 40.26 -18.94
CA LEU A 365 -4.55 41.55 -19.42
C LEU A 365 -3.39 42.56 -19.38
N ALA A 366 -2.96 42.99 -20.55
CA ALA A 366 -1.92 44.01 -20.70
C ALA A 366 -2.56 45.33 -21.13
N THR A 367 -2.12 46.43 -20.54
CA THR A 367 -2.49 47.77 -21.02
C THR A 367 -1.35 48.30 -21.86
N VAL A 368 -1.63 48.50 -23.13
CA VAL A 368 -0.70 49.09 -24.11
C VAL A 368 -0.98 50.58 -24.17
N VAL A 369 0.01 51.38 -23.77
CA VAL A 369 -0.01 52.83 -23.96
C VAL A 369 0.91 53.15 -25.13
N THR A 370 0.33 53.71 -26.17
CA THR A 370 1.07 54.22 -27.32
C THR A 370 1.17 55.73 -27.20
N THR A 371 2.38 56.23 -27.10
CA THR A 371 2.66 57.67 -27.08
C THR A 371 3.17 58.07 -28.45
N ASN A 372 2.36 58.82 -29.20
CA ASN A 372 2.73 59.42 -30.47
C ASN A 372 3.11 60.88 -30.24
N ILE A 373 4.38 61.20 -30.39
CA ILE A 373 4.88 62.57 -30.35
C ILE A 373 4.97 63.05 -31.80
N GLY A 374 4.40 64.20 -32.16
CA GLY A 374 4.41 64.71 -33.53
C GLY A 374 4.00 66.18 -33.64
N PRO A 375 4.12 66.81 -34.82
CA PRO A 375 3.72 68.20 -35.02
C PRO A 375 2.21 68.37 -34.82
N CYS A 376 1.82 69.37 -34.03
CA CYS A 376 0.41 69.69 -33.78
C CYS A 376 -0.30 70.10 -35.08
N THR A 377 -1.39 69.42 -35.45
CA THR A 377 -2.35 69.93 -36.44
C THR A 377 -3.40 70.78 -35.74
N ASN A 378 -3.02 71.96 -35.23
CA ASN A 378 -4.02 72.96 -34.84
C ASN A 378 -4.11 74.03 -35.94
N THR A 379 -5.32 74.44 -36.27
CA THR A 379 -5.61 75.37 -37.35
C THR A 379 -5.25 76.83 -37.03
N TRP A 380 -4.64 77.11 -35.87
CA TRP A 380 -4.42 78.48 -35.36
C TRP A 380 -3.18 78.69 -34.48
N GLY A 381 -2.14 77.85 -34.54
CA GLY A 381 -0.95 77.98 -33.69
C GLY A 381 0.37 77.97 -34.46
N PHE A 382 1.35 78.76 -34.00
CA PHE A 382 2.69 78.93 -34.57
C PHE A 382 3.36 77.62 -35.03
N PRO A 383 4.09 77.61 -36.16
CA PRO A 383 4.78 76.44 -36.68
C PRO A 383 5.94 76.06 -35.75
N GLY A 384 5.84 74.90 -35.09
CA GLY A 384 6.91 74.35 -34.24
C GLY A 384 6.47 73.66 -32.95
N GLY A 385 5.18 73.65 -32.60
CA GLY A 385 4.68 72.94 -31.41
C GLY A 385 4.69 71.42 -31.57
N VAL A 386 5.27 70.72 -30.59
CA VAL A 386 5.22 69.27 -30.48
C VAL A 386 3.98 68.87 -29.66
N CYS A 387 3.11 68.05 -30.23
CA CYS A 387 1.93 67.50 -29.56
C CYS A 387 2.15 66.02 -29.25
N THR A 388 1.77 65.62 -28.04
CA THR A 388 1.80 64.23 -27.59
C THR A 388 0.38 63.68 -27.60
N ASN A 389 0.11 62.67 -28.43
CA ASN A 389 -1.15 61.93 -28.44
C ASN A 389 -0.92 60.57 -27.79
N ILE A 390 -1.64 60.30 -26.69
CA ILE A 390 -1.53 59.06 -25.93
C ILE A 390 -2.78 58.23 -26.19
N THR A 391 -2.62 57.03 -26.75
CA THR A 391 -3.71 56.07 -26.91
C THR A 391 -3.50 54.88 -25.97
N THR A 392 -4.54 54.50 -25.23
CA THR A 392 -4.51 53.39 -24.28
C THR A 392 -5.43 52.29 -24.78
N ASN A 393 -4.88 51.09 -25.02
CA ASN A 393 -5.61 49.92 -25.46
C ASN A 393 -5.37 48.74 -24.51
N HIS A 394 -6.40 47.98 -24.19
CA HIS A 394 -6.26 46.74 -23.42
C HIS A 394 -6.18 45.54 -24.36
N VAL A 395 -5.16 44.70 -24.19
CA VAL A 395 -4.91 43.51 -25.00
C VAL A 395 -4.81 42.30 -24.08
N VAL A 396 -5.46 41.19 -24.47
CA VAL A 396 -5.32 39.91 -23.78
C VAL A 396 -4.18 39.13 -24.43
N LEU A 397 -3.16 38.81 -23.66
CA LEU A 397 -2.00 38.02 -24.10
C LEU A 397 -2.21 36.54 -23.74
N ASN A 398 -1.79 35.64 -24.65
CA ASN A 398 -1.76 34.19 -24.41
C ASN A 398 -0.54 33.78 -23.56
N VAL A 399 -0.37 34.46 -22.43
CA VAL A 399 0.72 34.24 -21.49
C VAL A 399 0.10 34.10 -20.10
N PRO A 400 0.44 33.08 -19.32
CA PRO A 400 -0.03 32.97 -17.95
C PRO A 400 0.48 34.13 -17.09
N SER A 401 -0.38 34.67 -16.23
CA SER A 401 -0.04 35.69 -15.23
C SER A 401 -0.52 35.27 -13.85
N GLY A 402 0.03 35.93 -12.84
CA GLY A 402 -0.21 35.57 -11.47
C GLY A 402 0.94 35.93 -10.56
N ASP A 403 0.82 35.49 -9.32
CA ASP A 403 1.85 35.59 -8.30
C ASP A 403 2.26 34.18 -7.84
N PHE A 404 3.54 34.03 -7.48
CA PHE A 404 4.09 32.77 -6.99
C PHE A 404 4.95 32.97 -5.76
N TYR A 405 5.01 31.96 -4.91
CA TYR A 405 5.95 31.85 -3.79
C TYR A 405 7.03 30.83 -4.12
N LEU A 406 8.25 31.11 -3.66
CA LEU A 406 9.28 30.09 -3.51
C LEU A 406 9.18 29.52 -2.11
N LEU A 407 8.78 28.26 -2.00
CA LEU A 407 8.86 27.56 -0.74
C LEU A 407 10.34 27.34 -0.40
N PRO A 408 10.77 27.67 0.82
CA PRO A 408 12.13 27.37 1.23
C PRO A 408 12.35 25.85 1.22
N THR A 409 13.61 25.43 1.08
CA THR A 409 13.95 24.00 0.91
C THR A 409 13.53 23.12 2.09
N ASN A 410 13.34 23.71 3.27
CA ASN A 410 12.81 23.05 4.47
C ASN A 410 11.26 23.00 4.52
N ALA A 411 10.56 23.58 3.54
CA ALA A 411 9.09 23.62 3.44
C ALA A 411 8.55 22.91 2.19
N LEU A 412 9.38 22.12 1.49
CA LEU A 412 8.98 21.44 0.26
C LEU A 412 7.82 20.47 0.46
N CYS A 413 7.65 19.96 1.68
CA CYS A 413 6.60 19.03 2.03
C CYS A 413 5.33 19.70 2.57
N GLY A 414 5.32 21.03 2.64
CA GLY A 414 4.16 21.81 2.99
C GLY A 414 4.47 22.96 3.95
N TYR A 415 3.43 23.69 4.30
CA TYR A 415 3.52 24.81 5.22
C TYR A 415 2.15 25.06 5.87
N VAL A 416 2.16 25.63 7.07
CA VAL A 416 0.97 26.07 7.78
C VAL A 416 0.97 27.59 7.80
N VAL A 417 -0.11 28.22 7.31
CA VAL A 417 -0.25 29.67 7.31
C VAL A 417 -0.66 30.14 8.71
N LEU A 418 0.15 31.01 9.32
CA LEU A 418 -0.16 31.65 10.59
C LEU A 418 -0.95 32.94 10.40
N SER A 419 -0.55 33.75 9.43
CA SER A 419 -1.23 35.01 9.12
C SER A 419 -0.96 35.47 7.69
N ASN A 420 -1.97 36.13 7.12
CA ASN A 420 -1.86 36.84 5.85
C ASN A 420 -1.63 38.33 6.14
N LEU A 421 -0.60 38.91 5.55
CA LEU A 421 -0.32 40.33 5.61
C LEU A 421 -1.04 41.03 4.44
N PRO A 422 -1.45 42.31 4.61
CA PRO A 422 -2.19 43.03 3.58
C PRO A 422 -1.39 43.16 2.28
N PRO A 423 -2.04 43.01 1.10
CA PRO A 423 -1.37 43.08 -0.18
C PRO A 423 -0.90 44.49 -0.55
N ILE A 424 0.20 44.58 -1.30
CA ILE A 424 0.65 45.81 -1.96
C ILE A 424 0.55 45.61 -3.47
N LEU A 425 -0.28 46.41 -4.16
CA LEU A 425 -0.36 46.40 -5.61
C LEU A 425 0.93 46.97 -6.21
N GLN A 426 1.57 46.22 -7.09
CA GLN A 426 2.75 46.66 -7.84
C GLN A 426 2.44 46.77 -9.34
N VAL A 427 2.95 47.85 -9.94
CA VAL A 427 2.82 48.16 -11.36
C VAL A 427 4.20 48.01 -11.99
N LEU A 428 4.31 47.12 -12.99
CA LEU A 428 5.56 46.91 -13.74
C LEU A 428 5.38 47.39 -15.18
N THR A 429 6.43 48.03 -15.72
CA THR A 429 6.44 48.61 -17.07
C THR A 429 7.62 48.06 -17.87
N ASN A 430 7.37 47.49 -19.04
CA ASN A 430 8.42 47.16 -20.00
C ASN A 430 8.29 48.12 -21.20
N ASP A 431 9.35 48.88 -21.49
CA ASP A 431 9.45 49.68 -22.71
C ASP A 431 9.71 48.75 -23.90
N ILE A 432 8.82 48.73 -24.88
CA ILE A 432 9.03 48.01 -26.14
C ILE A 432 9.17 49.05 -27.25
N ALA A 433 10.39 49.10 -27.79
CA ALA A 433 10.82 49.85 -28.96
C ALA A 433 10.64 51.38 -28.92
N LEU A 434 11.79 52.08 -29.01
CA LEU A 434 11.87 53.49 -29.36
C LEU A 434 12.29 53.59 -30.83
N ALA A 435 11.41 54.10 -31.67
CA ALA A 435 11.77 54.50 -33.03
C ALA A 435 11.72 56.03 -33.13
N THR A 436 12.86 56.64 -33.44
CA THR A 436 12.99 58.08 -33.70
C THR A 436 13.20 58.28 -35.20
N ASN A 437 12.36 59.08 -35.83
CA ASN A 437 12.63 59.61 -37.17
C ASN A 437 13.11 61.07 -37.06
N GLN A 438 14.02 61.53 -37.92
CA GLN A 438 14.63 62.89 -37.86
C GLN A 438 13.63 64.06 -38.05
N VAL A 439 12.33 63.78 -38.17
CA VAL A 439 11.24 64.77 -38.29
C VAL A 439 10.19 64.59 -37.18
N GLY A 440 10.64 64.41 -35.94
CA GLY A 440 9.82 64.63 -34.74
C GLY A 440 8.70 63.62 -34.46
N GLN A 441 8.68 62.46 -35.12
CA GLN A 441 7.79 61.36 -34.76
C GLN A 441 8.52 60.32 -33.90
N GLN A 442 8.12 60.24 -32.63
CA GLN A 442 8.57 59.22 -31.69
C GLN A 442 7.38 58.32 -31.36
N PHE A 443 7.55 57.02 -31.60
CA PHE A 443 6.63 55.97 -31.16
C PHE A 443 7.27 55.25 -29.98
N SER A 444 6.54 55.21 -28.86
CA SER A 444 6.88 54.41 -27.69
C SER A 444 5.67 53.57 -27.31
N GLN A 445 5.87 52.26 -27.19
CA GLN A 445 4.88 51.32 -26.69
C GLN A 445 5.27 50.90 -25.27
N GLN A 446 4.43 51.27 -24.31
CA GLN A 446 4.58 50.85 -22.92
C GLN A 446 3.53 49.80 -22.58
N VAL A 447 4.00 48.66 -22.07
CA VAL A 447 3.12 47.58 -21.62
C VAL A 447 3.11 47.58 -20.09
N TYR A 448 1.96 47.89 -19.50
CA TYR A 448 1.74 47.80 -18.06
C TYR A 448 1.16 46.44 -17.70
N THR A 449 1.82 45.76 -16.76
CA THR A 449 1.29 44.56 -16.10
C THR A 449 1.17 44.82 -14.61
N TYR A 450 0.07 44.36 -14.03
CA TYR A 450 -0.21 44.49 -12.60
C TYR A 450 0.05 43.16 -11.92
N PHE A 451 0.72 43.18 -10.77
CA PHE A 451 0.73 42.03 -9.87
C PHE A 451 0.57 42.50 -8.42
N THR A 452 -0.08 41.67 -7.62
CA THR A 452 -0.32 41.98 -6.21
C THR A 452 0.72 41.24 -5.38
N ASN A 453 1.56 41.97 -4.64
CA ASN A 453 2.51 41.33 -3.74
C ASN A 453 1.81 40.99 -2.42
N HIS A 454 1.63 39.70 -2.19
CA HIS A 454 1.15 39.13 -0.94
C HIS A 454 2.32 38.66 -0.09
N ALA A 455 2.27 38.96 1.21
CA ALA A 455 3.19 38.39 2.19
C ALA A 455 2.41 37.53 3.19
N MET A 456 2.97 36.38 3.56
CA MET A 456 2.38 35.49 4.57
C MET A 456 3.45 34.99 5.51
N VAL A 457 3.07 34.80 6.77
CA VAL A 457 3.91 34.13 7.76
C VAL A 457 3.49 32.67 7.81
N ILE A 458 4.45 31.77 7.59
CA ILE A 458 4.24 30.34 7.57
C ILE A 458 5.08 29.63 8.64
N LEU A 459 4.64 28.44 9.03
CA LEU A 459 5.48 27.43 9.65
C LEU A 459 5.80 26.37 8.61
N PRO A 460 7.08 26.11 8.28
CA PRO A 460 7.43 25.12 7.28
C PRO A 460 7.19 23.70 7.81
N VAL A 461 6.70 22.81 6.94
CA VAL A 461 6.52 21.39 7.24
C VAL A 461 7.70 20.62 6.66
N SER A 462 8.48 20.04 7.55
CA SER A 462 9.55 19.11 7.21
C SER A 462 8.98 17.71 6.97
N CYS A 463 9.59 17.00 6.04
CA CYS A 463 9.35 15.59 5.77
C CYS A 463 10.62 14.81 6.07
N GLU A 464 10.54 13.87 6.99
CA GLU A 464 11.69 13.09 7.44
C GLU A 464 11.42 11.60 7.26
N THR A 465 12.45 10.86 6.84
CA THR A 465 12.44 9.40 6.70
C THR A 465 13.33 8.78 7.78
N ASN A 466 13.05 7.54 8.17
CA ASN A 466 13.87 6.77 9.11
C ASN A 466 14.18 7.51 10.43
N VAL A 467 13.20 8.21 11.02
CA VAL A 467 13.38 8.99 12.26
C VAL A 467 13.19 8.10 13.49
N PRO A 468 14.26 7.71 14.22
CA PRO A 468 14.15 6.84 15.38
C PRO A 468 13.63 7.62 16.58
N MET A 469 12.59 7.12 17.24
CA MET A 469 11.99 7.73 18.43
C MET A 469 11.36 6.65 19.31
N ASN A 470 11.14 6.97 20.59
CA ASN A 470 10.29 6.15 21.46
C ASN A 470 8.85 6.19 20.96
N ARG A 471 8.29 5.07 20.51
CA ARG A 471 6.93 4.96 19.96
C ARG A 471 6.09 3.95 20.71
N GLN A 472 4.83 4.31 20.93
CA GLN A 472 3.82 3.41 21.47
C GLN A 472 3.41 2.36 20.41
N GLY A 473 2.96 1.20 20.87
CA GLY A 473 2.34 0.21 19.98
C GLY A 473 1.08 0.74 19.27
N ILE A 474 0.77 0.14 18.12
CA ILE A 474 -0.28 0.58 17.18
C ILE A 474 -1.71 0.23 17.60
N GLU A 475 -1.89 -0.54 18.67
CA GLU A 475 -3.14 -1.11 19.20
C GLU A 475 -3.91 -2.07 18.27
N LYS A 476 -3.91 -1.83 16.97
CA LYS A 476 -4.57 -2.66 15.98
C LYS A 476 -3.83 -2.55 14.63
N MET A 477 -3.74 -3.68 13.96
CA MET A 477 -3.34 -3.78 12.57
C MET A 477 -4.52 -4.24 11.70
N GLN A 478 -4.61 -3.73 10.48
CA GLN A 478 -5.59 -4.12 9.49
C GLN A 478 -4.91 -4.59 8.22
N PHE A 479 -5.29 -5.77 7.75
CA PHE A 479 -4.86 -6.35 6.48
C PHE A 479 -5.88 -6.01 5.38
N VAL A 480 -5.40 -5.44 4.28
CA VAL A 480 -6.22 -5.04 3.13
C VAL A 480 -5.69 -5.67 1.86
N ARG A 481 -6.57 -6.33 1.11
CA ARG A 481 -6.22 -6.88 -0.21
C ARG A 481 -6.10 -5.75 -1.23
N ALA A 482 -5.09 -5.81 -2.08
CA ALA A 482 -4.92 -4.91 -3.21
C ALA A 482 -4.65 -5.67 -4.52
N ASP A 483 -5.02 -5.07 -5.65
CA ASP A 483 -4.81 -5.64 -6.96
C ASP A 483 -3.34 -5.54 -7.39
N TYR A 484 -2.75 -6.68 -7.69
CA TYR A 484 -1.31 -6.83 -7.95
C TYR A 484 -1.05 -7.34 -9.36
N ASP A 485 -0.11 -6.69 -10.04
CA ASP A 485 0.40 -7.13 -11.34
C ASP A 485 1.67 -7.95 -11.13
N SER A 486 1.55 -9.27 -11.28
CA SER A 486 2.67 -10.20 -11.12
C SER A 486 3.74 -10.06 -12.20
N LEU A 487 3.41 -9.49 -13.38
CA LEU A 487 4.38 -9.30 -14.46
C LEU A 487 5.30 -8.10 -14.17
N LEU A 488 4.75 -7.05 -13.59
CA LEU A 488 5.49 -5.83 -13.24
C LEU A 488 6.01 -5.84 -11.80
N GLY A 489 5.61 -6.82 -10.99
CA GLY A 489 6.02 -6.96 -9.60
C GLY A 489 5.48 -5.86 -8.68
N ARG A 490 4.36 -5.21 -9.03
CA ARG A 490 3.82 -4.02 -8.35
C ARG A 490 2.29 -3.93 -8.44
N PHE A 491 1.68 -3.04 -7.66
CA PHE A 491 0.26 -2.71 -7.81
C PHE A 491 -0.02 -1.96 -9.12
N PHE A 492 -1.25 -2.08 -9.63
CA PHE A 492 -1.69 -1.35 -10.83
C PHE A 492 -1.61 0.17 -10.65
N GLN A 493 -1.85 0.65 -9.43
CA GLN A 493 -1.69 2.04 -9.03
C GLN A 493 -1.03 2.10 -7.65
N PRO A 494 -0.09 3.04 -7.40
CA PRO A 494 0.44 3.26 -6.06
C PRO A 494 -0.67 3.64 -5.08
N ILE A 495 -0.63 3.08 -3.87
CA ILE A 495 -1.59 3.36 -2.80
C ILE A 495 -0.94 4.32 -1.81
N THR A 496 -1.54 5.49 -1.62
CA THR A 496 -1.10 6.47 -0.62
C THR A 496 -1.94 6.37 0.63
N ASN A 497 -1.30 6.12 1.77
CA ASN A 497 -1.94 6.01 3.08
C ASN A 497 -1.49 7.09 4.04
N TYR A 498 -2.45 7.64 4.77
CA TYR A 498 -2.20 8.57 5.85
C TYR A 498 -2.54 7.89 7.17
N TYR A 499 -1.61 7.94 8.11
CA TYR A 499 -1.81 7.34 9.43
C TYR A 499 -1.06 8.13 10.50
N THR A 500 -1.33 7.79 11.76
CA THR A 500 -0.71 8.47 12.90
C THR A 500 -0.08 7.48 13.85
N LEU A 501 1.11 7.82 14.34
CA LEU A 501 1.78 7.12 15.42
C LEU A 501 1.93 8.04 16.63
N ASN A 502 2.05 7.44 17.81
CA ASN A 502 2.26 8.19 19.05
C ASN A 502 3.72 8.02 19.48
N ALA A 503 4.49 9.10 19.41
CA ALA A 503 5.85 9.13 19.94
C ALA A 503 5.86 9.70 21.38
N VAL A 504 6.78 9.24 22.22
CA VAL A 504 6.96 9.73 23.60
C VAL A 504 8.23 10.57 23.65
N THR A 505 8.09 11.85 23.96
CA THR A 505 9.22 12.79 24.08
C THR A 505 9.08 13.59 25.36
N ASN A 506 10.13 13.63 26.19
CA ASN A 506 10.12 14.31 27.50
C ASN A 506 8.93 13.90 28.40
N GLY A 507 8.55 12.61 28.37
CA GLY A 507 7.44 12.09 29.16
C GLY A 507 6.04 12.49 28.68
N ARG A 508 5.91 13.09 27.49
CA ARG A 508 4.62 13.45 26.87
C ARG A 508 4.43 12.70 25.56
N VAL A 509 3.19 12.29 25.30
CA VAL A 509 2.79 11.69 24.03
C VAL A 509 2.58 12.78 22.99
N VAL A 510 3.28 12.67 21.87
CA VAL A 510 3.19 13.53 20.70
C VAL A 510 2.65 12.70 19.54
N LYS A 511 1.53 13.13 18.96
CA LYS A 511 0.97 12.49 17.77
C LYS A 511 1.74 12.91 16.54
N GLN A 512 2.22 11.93 15.80
CA GLN A 512 2.96 12.09 14.54
C GLN A 512 2.04 11.78 13.37
N HIS A 513 2.11 12.59 12.31
CA HIS A 513 1.37 12.38 11.07
C HIS A 513 2.30 11.82 10.01
N LEU A 514 1.96 10.68 9.44
CA LEU A 514 2.77 9.98 8.47
C LEU A 514 2.00 9.76 7.17
N GLN A 515 2.72 9.79 6.06
CA GLN A 515 2.25 9.33 4.76
C GLN A 515 3.12 8.18 4.31
N ARG A 516 2.49 7.13 3.79
CA ARG A 516 3.15 5.97 3.22
C ARG A 516 2.70 5.81 1.78
N ILE A 517 3.65 5.57 0.87
CA ILE A 517 3.33 5.29 -0.54
C ILE A 517 3.72 3.85 -0.81
N VAL A 518 2.72 3.01 -1.04
CA VAL A 518 2.88 1.57 -1.22
C VAL A 518 2.76 1.24 -2.71
N THR A 519 3.83 0.72 -3.28
CA THR A 519 3.89 0.30 -4.70
C THR A 519 3.86 -1.21 -4.88
N THR A 520 4.20 -1.96 -3.83
CA THR A 520 4.27 -3.42 -3.79
C THR A 520 3.58 -3.93 -2.52
N PRO A 521 3.06 -5.17 -2.50
CA PRO A 521 2.40 -5.72 -1.32
C PRO A 521 3.37 -5.95 -0.17
N ASP A 522 2.87 -5.77 1.05
CA ASP A 522 3.58 -6.06 2.30
C ASP A 522 3.66 -7.56 2.54
N PHE A 523 2.60 -8.28 2.20
CA PHE A 523 2.53 -9.74 2.16
C PHE A 523 2.16 -10.20 0.76
N LEU A 524 3.06 -10.92 0.11
CA LEU A 524 2.81 -11.57 -1.17
C LEU A 524 2.68 -13.08 -0.95
N PHE A 525 1.54 -13.65 -1.31
CA PHE A 525 1.32 -15.09 -1.30
C PHE A 525 1.59 -15.68 -2.68
N THR A 526 2.48 -16.66 -2.76
CA THR A 526 2.95 -17.25 -4.02
C THR A 526 2.90 -18.77 -4.03
N GLY A 527 2.97 -19.37 -5.23
CA GLY A 527 3.08 -20.81 -5.44
C GLY A 527 4.41 -21.21 -6.07
N ARG A 528 5.22 -22.02 -5.37
CA ARG A 528 6.55 -22.43 -5.85
C ARG A 528 6.76 -23.93 -5.84
N ASP A 529 7.56 -24.41 -6.79
CA ASP A 529 7.99 -25.81 -6.84
C ASP A 529 9.19 -26.01 -5.90
N VAL A 530 8.95 -26.67 -4.76
CA VAL A 530 9.95 -26.83 -3.71
C VAL A 530 9.96 -28.25 -3.16
N ASN A 531 11.13 -28.75 -2.77
CA ASN A 531 11.31 -30.14 -2.32
C ASN A 531 10.96 -30.29 -0.83
N ASN A 532 10.13 -31.28 -0.45
CA ASN A 532 9.83 -31.71 0.93
C ASN A 532 9.18 -30.70 1.90
N PHE A 533 8.99 -29.43 1.53
CA PHE A 533 8.37 -28.42 2.41
C PHE A 533 6.92 -28.16 2.01
N LEU A 534 6.03 -27.96 2.98
CA LEU A 534 4.63 -27.64 2.71
C LEU A 534 4.48 -26.20 2.25
N GLY A 535 5.01 -25.26 3.02
CA GLY A 535 5.22 -23.88 2.62
C GLY A 535 6.65 -23.49 2.96
N LEU A 536 7.28 -22.73 2.09
CA LEU A 536 8.56 -22.10 2.35
C LEU A 536 8.35 -20.61 2.41
N ARG A 537 9.00 -19.96 3.37
CA ARG A 537 9.20 -18.52 3.28
C ARG A 537 10.46 -18.30 2.48
N THR A 538 10.44 -17.34 1.55
CA THR A 538 11.69 -16.91 0.94
C THR A 538 12.54 -16.26 2.04
N PHE A 539 13.80 -16.69 2.13
CA PHE A 539 14.81 -16.33 3.12
C PHE A 539 14.67 -14.98 3.83
N THR A 540 14.89 -15.06 5.15
CA THR A 540 14.80 -14.01 6.19
C THR A 540 13.35 -13.74 6.57
N ALA A 541 13.03 -13.82 7.87
CA ALA A 541 11.88 -13.11 8.42
C ALA A 541 11.77 -11.70 7.81
N GLY A 542 10.58 -11.10 7.85
CA GLY A 542 10.38 -9.70 7.47
C GLY A 542 11.58 -8.86 7.88
N VAL A 543 12.12 -8.08 6.94
CA VAL A 543 13.49 -7.53 7.00
C VAL A 543 13.71 -6.89 8.37
N PHE A 544 14.37 -7.64 9.28
CA PHE A 544 14.59 -7.19 10.64
C PHE A 544 15.64 -6.11 10.56
N ILE A 545 15.22 -4.87 10.71
CA ILE A 545 16.16 -3.76 10.71
C ILE A 545 16.79 -3.71 12.10
N ASP A 546 17.99 -4.30 12.18
CA ASP A 546 18.84 -4.21 13.35
C ASP A 546 19.58 -2.86 13.37
N THR A 547 18.82 -1.80 13.55
CA THR A 547 19.38 -0.53 14.02
C THR A 547 19.44 -0.60 15.54
N ASN A 548 20.28 -1.47 16.13
CA ASN A 548 20.49 -1.62 17.57
C ASN A 548 20.26 -0.30 18.31
N ALA A 549 19.02 -0.13 18.76
CA ALA A 549 18.46 1.18 19.06
C ALA A 549 18.98 1.69 20.41
N VAL A 550 19.24 0.73 21.29
CA VAL A 550 19.68 0.91 22.66
C VAL A 550 21.02 0.16 22.81
N PRO A 551 22.12 0.87 23.13
CA PRO A 551 23.42 0.23 23.31
C PRO A 551 23.38 -0.90 24.36
N GLY A 552 23.83 -2.09 23.98
CA GLY A 552 23.98 -3.24 24.88
C GLY A 552 22.80 -4.22 24.93
N LEU A 553 21.73 -3.96 24.17
CA LEU A 553 20.61 -4.88 23.96
C LEU A 553 20.60 -5.43 22.55
N ALA A 554 19.94 -6.57 22.34
CA ALA A 554 19.81 -7.25 21.04
C ALA A 554 18.62 -6.76 20.20
N GLY A 555 18.11 -5.58 20.55
CA GLY A 555 16.85 -4.95 20.14
C GLY A 555 16.57 -3.76 21.08
N PRO A 556 15.38 -3.15 21.05
CA PRO A 556 14.23 -3.45 20.20
C PRO A 556 14.45 -2.97 18.75
N GLY A 557 13.59 -3.42 17.83
CA GLY A 557 13.62 -3.01 16.43
C GLY A 557 12.26 -3.08 15.74
N HIS A 558 12.22 -2.72 14.45
CA HIS A 558 10.99 -2.82 13.64
C HIS A 558 11.11 -3.87 12.54
N ILE A 559 9.96 -4.44 12.17
CA ILE A 559 9.81 -5.36 11.06
C ILE A 559 9.39 -4.55 9.83
N GLU A 560 10.10 -4.72 8.72
CA GLU A 560 9.80 -4.05 7.47
C GLU A 560 8.96 -4.90 6.50
N PRO A 561 8.14 -4.22 5.67
CA PRO A 561 7.31 -4.87 4.66
C PRO A 561 8.13 -5.50 3.52
N ASN A 562 7.37 -6.14 2.62
CA ASN A 562 7.78 -7.00 1.51
C ASN A 562 8.20 -8.40 1.94
N ILE A 563 7.25 -9.08 2.59
CA ILE A 563 7.32 -10.49 2.95
C ILE A 563 6.69 -11.33 1.85
N THR A 564 7.39 -12.40 1.45
CA THR A 564 6.85 -13.39 0.50
C THR A 564 6.62 -14.72 1.21
N ILE A 565 5.38 -15.19 1.16
CA ILE A 565 4.97 -16.49 1.69
C ILE A 565 4.75 -17.42 0.49
N GLU A 566 5.64 -18.41 0.32
CA GLU A 566 5.59 -19.37 -0.77
C GLU A 566 4.91 -20.67 -0.31
N PHE A 567 3.86 -21.08 -0.99
CA PHE A 567 3.24 -22.40 -0.78
C PHE A 567 3.75 -23.39 -1.82
N ASN A 568 4.01 -24.63 -1.39
CA ASN A 568 4.47 -25.67 -2.30
C ASN A 568 3.35 -26.07 -3.27
N LYS A 569 3.65 -26.01 -4.58
CA LYS A 569 2.71 -26.36 -5.66
C LYS A 569 3.07 -27.66 -6.41
N VAL A 570 4.05 -28.44 -5.93
CA VAL A 570 4.50 -29.69 -6.59
C VAL A 570 3.38 -30.74 -6.69
N GLY A 571 2.34 -30.64 -5.86
CA GLY A 571 1.18 -31.53 -5.92
C GLY A 571 1.18 -32.59 -4.82
N PRO A 572 0.27 -33.59 -4.89
CA PRO A 572 0.33 -34.71 -3.98
C PRO A 572 1.66 -35.45 -4.19
N MET A 573 2.54 -35.39 -3.19
CA MET A 573 3.85 -36.05 -3.23
C MET A 573 3.81 -37.31 -2.39
N ASN A 574 4.27 -38.44 -2.94
CA ASN A 574 4.44 -39.68 -2.19
C ASN A 574 5.93 -39.85 -1.83
N ILE A 575 6.20 -40.28 -0.59
CA ILE A 575 7.53 -40.64 -0.12
C ILE A 575 7.61 -42.16 -0.05
N ASN A 576 8.66 -42.71 -0.68
CA ASN A 576 9.04 -44.11 -0.55
C ASN A 576 10.35 -44.16 0.22
N PHE A 577 10.44 -45.05 1.19
CA PHE A 577 11.68 -45.28 1.91
C PHE A 577 11.90 -46.78 2.11
N TYR A 578 13.15 -47.20 1.94
CA TYR A 578 13.56 -48.58 2.14
C TYR A 578 14.43 -48.66 3.38
N THR A 579 14.03 -49.49 4.35
CA THR A 579 14.86 -49.85 5.49
C THR A 579 14.76 -51.36 5.72
N PRO A 580 15.90 -52.07 5.75
CA PRO A 580 15.87 -53.53 5.92
C PRO A 580 15.39 -53.97 7.31
N PHE A 581 15.08 -53.04 8.23
CA PHE A 581 14.77 -53.30 9.63
C PHE A 581 13.29 -53.01 10.00
N LEU A 582 12.51 -52.42 9.10
CA LEU A 582 11.08 -52.14 9.33
C LEU A 582 10.21 -53.01 8.42
N PRO A 583 9.13 -53.62 8.95
CA PRO A 583 8.25 -54.52 8.20
C PRO A 583 7.37 -53.84 7.13
N PHE A 584 7.49 -52.51 6.98
CA PHE A 584 6.71 -51.69 6.05
C PHE A 584 7.63 -50.77 5.25
N SER A 585 8.69 -51.33 4.68
CA SER A 585 9.62 -50.57 3.84
C SER A 585 9.62 -51.11 2.42
N GLY A 586 9.72 -50.22 1.45
CA GLY A 586 9.58 -50.56 0.05
C GLY A 586 9.78 -49.35 -0.85
N LEU A 587 10.09 -49.61 -2.11
CA LEU A 587 10.29 -48.59 -3.14
C LEU A 587 9.13 -48.56 -4.15
N ASP A 588 8.03 -49.24 -3.87
CA ASP A 588 6.81 -49.26 -4.68
C ASP A 588 5.71 -48.35 -4.10
N GLU A 589 4.62 -48.17 -4.85
CA GLU A 589 3.49 -47.31 -4.45
C GLU A 589 2.74 -47.88 -3.23
N TYR A 590 2.71 -49.20 -3.08
CA TYR A 590 2.02 -49.86 -1.97
C TYR A 590 2.61 -49.50 -0.60
N TRP A 591 3.95 -49.37 -0.53
CA TRP A 591 4.66 -48.92 0.67
C TRP A 591 4.89 -47.40 0.70
N SER A 592 4.32 -46.67 -0.26
CA SER A 592 4.44 -45.21 -0.30
C SER A 592 3.56 -44.55 0.75
N ILE A 593 4.05 -43.45 1.32
CA ILE A 593 3.28 -42.59 2.22
C ILE A 593 3.07 -41.27 1.50
N THR A 594 1.82 -40.83 1.36
CA THR A 594 1.53 -39.48 0.89
C THR A 594 2.11 -38.48 1.88
N ASN A 595 3.04 -37.65 1.42
CA ASN A 595 3.70 -36.58 2.17
C ASN A 595 2.72 -35.46 2.49
N PHE A 596 2.06 -34.93 1.46
CA PHE A 596 1.00 -33.95 1.66
C PHE A 596 0.13 -33.81 0.44
N VAL A 597 -1.12 -33.44 0.71
CA VAL A 597 -2.04 -32.88 -0.26
C VAL A 597 -2.66 -31.65 0.36
N TRP A 598 -2.75 -30.55 -0.38
CA TRP A 598 -3.39 -29.35 0.13
C TRP A 598 -4.91 -29.52 0.18
N GLY A 599 -5.52 -29.03 1.26
CA GLY A 599 -6.96 -28.91 1.36
C GLY A 599 -7.42 -27.66 2.11
N SER A 600 -8.72 -27.39 2.08
CA SER A 600 -9.35 -26.37 2.92
C SER A 600 -10.71 -26.85 3.42
N PHE A 601 -10.95 -26.67 4.71
CA PHE A 601 -12.18 -27.11 5.36
C PHE A 601 -12.52 -26.25 6.58
N ASP A 602 -13.81 -26.07 6.82
CA ASP A 602 -14.37 -25.11 7.79
C ASP A 602 -14.97 -25.80 9.03
N GLY A 603 -14.66 -27.08 9.25
CA GLY A 603 -15.20 -27.87 10.34
C GLY A 603 -16.66 -28.32 10.15
N SER A 604 -17.29 -27.99 9.02
CA SER A 604 -18.61 -28.51 8.65
C SER A 604 -18.53 -29.96 8.15
N THR A 605 -19.70 -30.56 7.90
CA THR A 605 -19.81 -31.89 7.28
C THR A 605 -19.60 -31.88 5.77
N ASN A 606 -19.36 -30.72 5.17
CA ASN A 606 -19.13 -30.59 3.73
C ASN A 606 -17.83 -31.29 3.31
N PRO A 607 -17.74 -31.80 2.08
CA PRO A 607 -16.48 -32.31 1.55
C PRO A 607 -15.38 -31.24 1.59
N PRO A 608 -14.15 -31.59 2.01
CA PRO A 608 -13.03 -30.65 1.96
C PRO A 608 -12.74 -30.26 0.51
N VAL A 609 -12.34 -29.00 0.30
CA VAL A 609 -11.75 -28.59 -0.98
C VAL A 609 -10.35 -29.19 -1.04
N VAL A 610 -9.99 -29.78 -2.17
CA VAL A 610 -8.66 -30.38 -2.42
C VAL A 610 -7.99 -29.62 -3.55
N TYR A 611 -6.68 -29.34 -3.42
CA TYR A 611 -5.92 -28.61 -4.43
C TYR A 611 -4.95 -29.53 -5.20
N PRO A 612 -4.59 -29.21 -6.46
CA PRO A 612 -4.88 -27.95 -7.17
C PRO A 612 -6.36 -27.75 -7.50
N SER A 613 -6.83 -26.52 -7.35
CA SER A 613 -8.17 -26.08 -7.79
C SER A 613 -8.10 -24.81 -8.64
N GLY A 614 -6.93 -24.50 -9.19
CA GLY A 614 -6.78 -23.47 -10.20
C GLY A 614 -7.47 -23.87 -11.50
N THR A 615 -7.54 -22.92 -12.44
CA THR A 615 -8.28 -23.14 -13.69
C THR A 615 -7.57 -24.20 -14.53
N SER A 616 -7.92 -25.47 -14.33
CA SER A 616 -7.57 -26.51 -15.28
C SER A 616 -8.15 -26.12 -16.65
N LEU A 617 -7.60 -26.63 -17.75
CA LEU A 617 -8.18 -26.41 -19.08
C LEU A 617 -9.69 -26.77 -19.09
N ARG A 618 -10.09 -27.74 -18.26
CA ARG A 618 -11.47 -28.12 -17.97
C ARG A 618 -12.29 -27.05 -17.24
N ASP A 619 -11.71 -26.31 -16.31
CA ASP A 619 -12.38 -25.22 -15.57
C ASP A 619 -12.45 -23.92 -16.38
N LEU A 620 -11.48 -23.69 -17.27
CA LEU A 620 -11.55 -22.63 -18.29
C LEU A 620 -12.62 -22.96 -19.34
N GLU A 621 -12.67 -24.20 -19.82
CA GLU A 621 -13.79 -24.72 -20.63
C GLU A 621 -15.11 -24.60 -19.87
N ALA A 622 -15.14 -24.93 -18.57
CA ALA A 622 -16.33 -24.77 -17.74
C ALA A 622 -16.71 -23.29 -17.54
N MET A 623 -15.79 -22.35 -17.30
CA MET A 623 -16.09 -20.91 -17.18
C MET A 623 -16.62 -20.32 -18.48
N VAL A 624 -16.05 -20.72 -19.62
CA VAL A 624 -16.54 -20.33 -20.94
C VAL A 624 -17.93 -20.96 -21.22
N LEU A 625 -18.16 -22.20 -20.79
CA LEU A 625 -19.45 -22.92 -20.91
C LEU A 625 -20.48 -22.54 -19.82
N THR A 626 -20.07 -21.89 -18.72
CA THR A 626 -20.95 -21.54 -17.57
C THR A 626 -21.23 -20.04 -17.49
N SER A 627 -20.57 -19.21 -18.28
CA SER A 627 -20.98 -17.82 -18.48
C SER A 627 -22.36 -17.78 -19.15
N LEU A 628 -23.34 -17.16 -18.50
CA LEU A 628 -24.69 -17.01 -19.07
C LEU A 628 -24.61 -15.95 -20.17
N ASN A 629 -24.76 -16.29 -21.44
CA ASN A 629 -24.72 -15.34 -22.55
C ASN A 629 -26.11 -14.96 -23.07
N ILE A 630 -26.61 -13.76 -22.77
CA ILE A 630 -27.93 -13.31 -23.24
C ILE A 630 -27.84 -12.84 -24.70
N GLN A 631 -28.67 -13.41 -25.58
CA GLN A 631 -28.87 -12.99 -26.96
C GLN A 631 -30.36 -12.69 -27.22
N PRO A 632 -30.69 -11.76 -28.13
CA PRO A 632 -29.78 -10.89 -28.89
C PRO A 632 -29.19 -9.77 -28.02
N LEU A 633 -28.02 -9.22 -28.39
CA LEU A 633 -27.37 -8.11 -27.65
C LEU A 633 -28.05 -6.74 -27.85
N ALA A 634 -28.86 -6.60 -28.89
CA ALA A 634 -29.62 -5.39 -29.19
C ALA A 634 -31.03 -5.75 -29.64
N LEU A 635 -31.99 -4.86 -29.37
CA LEU A 635 -33.39 -5.06 -29.70
C LEU A 635 -33.77 -4.32 -30.97
N PRO A 636 -34.52 -4.94 -31.90
CA PRO A 636 -35.17 -4.24 -33.00
C PRO A 636 -36.12 -3.16 -32.45
N TYR A 637 -36.29 -2.06 -33.18
CA TYR A 637 -37.26 -1.03 -32.80
C TYR A 637 -38.70 -1.58 -32.87
N GLY A 638 -39.57 -1.09 -31.99
CA GLY A 638 -41.00 -1.34 -32.04
C GLY A 638 -41.75 -0.22 -32.75
N VAL A 639 -42.98 -0.49 -33.17
CA VAL A 639 -43.90 0.49 -33.78
C VAL A 639 -45.21 0.51 -33.00
N VAL A 640 -45.73 1.69 -32.67
CA VAL A 640 -46.97 1.85 -31.92
C VAL A 640 -48.11 1.11 -32.62
N GLY A 641 -48.87 0.31 -31.85
CA GLY A 641 -50.02 -0.43 -32.38
C GLY A 641 -49.68 -1.70 -33.16
N GLN A 642 -48.40 -2.01 -33.41
CA GLN A 642 -47.97 -3.28 -34.02
C GLN A 642 -47.56 -4.30 -32.96
N PHE A 643 -47.84 -5.58 -33.21
CA PHE A 643 -47.38 -6.65 -32.33
C PHE A 643 -45.85 -6.75 -32.38
N TYR A 644 -45.22 -6.73 -31.22
CA TYR A 644 -43.78 -6.84 -31.04
C TYR A 644 -43.48 -8.12 -30.26
N GLN A 645 -42.49 -8.88 -30.72
CA GLN A 645 -42.04 -10.10 -30.05
C GLN A 645 -40.53 -10.27 -30.23
N VAL A 646 -39.83 -10.47 -29.12
CA VAL A 646 -38.41 -10.87 -29.09
C VAL A 646 -38.24 -11.99 -28.08
N THR A 647 -37.51 -13.04 -28.47
CA THR A 647 -37.14 -14.13 -27.57
C THR A 647 -35.68 -13.97 -27.18
N PHE A 648 -35.42 -13.93 -25.87
CA PHE A 648 -34.09 -13.98 -25.31
C PHE A 648 -33.64 -15.43 -25.17
N THR A 649 -32.44 -15.72 -25.64
CA THR A 649 -31.81 -17.04 -25.49
C THR A 649 -30.53 -16.90 -24.67
N ILE A 650 -30.20 -17.96 -23.93
CA ILE A 650 -28.99 -18.04 -23.12
C ILE A 650 -28.03 -19.03 -23.75
N GLY A 651 -26.80 -18.59 -24.04
CA GLY A 651 -25.66 -19.48 -24.23
C GLY A 651 -25.01 -19.82 -22.88
N GLY A 652 -24.60 -21.06 -22.66
CA GLY A 652 -23.96 -21.48 -21.40
C GLY A 652 -24.91 -21.59 -20.20
N GLY A 653 -24.37 -21.91 -19.02
CA GLY A 653 -25.16 -22.17 -17.80
C GLY A 653 -25.94 -23.49 -17.83
N GLN A 654 -26.88 -23.70 -16.90
CA GLN A 654 -27.69 -24.93 -16.81
C GLN A 654 -29.21 -24.64 -16.76
N PRO A 655 -30.03 -25.22 -17.65
CA PRO A 655 -31.48 -25.05 -17.60
C PRO A 655 -32.09 -25.74 -16.36
N PRO A 656 -33.26 -25.29 -15.87
CA PRO A 656 -34.12 -24.24 -16.44
C PRO A 656 -33.60 -22.81 -16.17
N TYR A 657 -33.84 -21.91 -17.12
CA TYR A 657 -33.55 -20.48 -16.99
C TYR A 657 -34.83 -19.71 -16.61
N GLN A 658 -34.71 -18.77 -15.68
CA GLN A 658 -35.80 -17.88 -15.28
C GLN A 658 -35.44 -16.43 -15.61
N PHE A 659 -36.31 -15.77 -16.37
CA PHE A 659 -36.13 -14.38 -16.77
C PHE A 659 -37.00 -13.44 -15.93
N SER A 660 -36.43 -12.30 -15.57
CA SER A 660 -37.09 -11.23 -14.81
C SER A 660 -36.46 -9.88 -15.13
N LEU A 661 -37.05 -8.78 -14.67
CA LEU A 661 -36.35 -7.50 -14.62
C LEU A 661 -35.47 -7.45 -13.38
N ALA A 662 -34.30 -6.84 -13.48
CA ALA A 662 -33.42 -6.67 -12.33
C ALA A 662 -34.09 -5.78 -11.25
N PRO A 663 -33.78 -5.98 -9.96
CA PRO A 663 -34.26 -5.10 -8.90
C PRO A 663 -33.91 -3.63 -9.19
N GLY A 664 -34.91 -2.75 -9.18
CA GLY A 664 -34.72 -1.33 -9.47
C GLY A 664 -34.60 -0.98 -10.97
N SER A 665 -34.78 -1.94 -11.88
CA SER A 665 -34.86 -1.66 -13.32
C SER A 665 -36.00 -0.68 -13.62
N PRO A 666 -35.82 0.28 -14.55
CA PRO A 666 -36.94 1.01 -15.13
C PRO A 666 -37.93 0.05 -15.81
N GLY A 667 -39.20 0.47 -15.89
CA GLY A 667 -40.28 -0.35 -16.46
C GLY A 667 -40.20 -0.52 -17.98
N LEU A 668 -40.83 -1.59 -18.48
CA LEU A 668 -40.96 -1.85 -19.92
C LEU A 668 -41.86 -0.81 -20.62
N PRO A 669 -41.75 -0.64 -21.95
CA PRO A 669 -42.69 0.20 -22.71
C PRO A 669 -44.15 -0.19 -22.45
N PRO A 670 -45.08 0.79 -22.31
CA PRO A 670 -46.48 0.49 -22.07
C PRO A 670 -47.09 -0.44 -23.12
N GLY A 671 -47.58 -1.60 -22.69
CA GLY A 671 -48.18 -2.62 -23.55
C GLY A 671 -47.26 -3.78 -23.93
N LEU A 672 -46.01 -3.81 -23.44
CA LEU A 672 -45.11 -4.96 -23.51
C LEU A 672 -44.95 -5.64 -22.14
N GLU A 673 -44.84 -6.97 -22.16
CA GLU A 673 -44.62 -7.81 -20.98
C GLU A 673 -43.49 -8.81 -21.23
N LEU A 674 -42.71 -9.10 -20.18
CA LEU A 674 -41.67 -10.13 -20.20
C LEU A 674 -42.22 -11.40 -19.56
N SER A 675 -42.22 -12.50 -20.31
CA SER A 675 -42.54 -13.82 -19.78
C SER A 675 -41.35 -14.42 -19.00
N PRO A 676 -41.60 -15.27 -17.98
CA PRO A 676 -40.55 -15.97 -17.25
C PRO A 676 -39.67 -16.88 -18.13
N GLY A 677 -40.19 -17.28 -19.30
CA GLY A 677 -39.47 -18.06 -20.31
C GLY A 677 -38.59 -17.23 -21.25
N GLY A 678 -38.42 -15.93 -20.99
CA GLY A 678 -37.51 -15.07 -21.76
C GLY A 678 -38.09 -14.49 -23.05
N VAL A 679 -39.42 -14.47 -23.22
CA VAL A 679 -40.06 -13.80 -24.36
C VAL A 679 -40.61 -12.45 -23.93
N LEU A 680 -40.15 -11.37 -24.57
CA LEU A 680 -40.72 -10.02 -24.47
C LEU A 680 -41.74 -9.85 -25.59
N LEU A 681 -43.01 -9.65 -25.25
CA LEU A 681 -44.10 -9.59 -26.23
C LEU A 681 -45.18 -8.58 -25.86
N GLY A 682 -45.92 -8.11 -26.86
CA GLY A 682 -47.10 -7.25 -26.68
C GLY A 682 -47.27 -6.22 -27.80
N THR A 683 -48.07 -5.18 -27.54
CA THR A 683 -48.30 -4.09 -28.49
C THR A 683 -47.98 -2.77 -27.82
N PRO A 684 -46.88 -2.10 -28.18
CA PRO A 684 -46.46 -0.87 -27.54
C PRO A 684 -47.44 0.26 -27.88
N ARG A 685 -47.75 1.10 -26.89
CA ARG A 685 -48.80 2.15 -27.00
C ARG A 685 -48.26 3.57 -27.12
N THR A 686 -47.02 3.79 -26.72
CA THR A 686 -46.45 5.14 -26.62
C THR A 686 -45.08 5.17 -27.30
N PRO A 687 -44.81 6.12 -28.21
CA PRO A 687 -43.50 6.27 -28.82
C PRO A 687 -42.50 6.81 -27.78
N GLY A 688 -41.24 6.39 -27.87
CA GLY A 688 -40.20 6.78 -26.91
C GLY A 688 -39.00 5.84 -26.90
N VAL A 689 -37.96 6.22 -26.15
CA VAL A 689 -36.80 5.37 -25.87
C VAL A 689 -36.93 4.86 -24.44
N TYR A 690 -36.87 3.54 -24.28
CA TYR A 690 -37.05 2.87 -22.99
C TYR A 690 -35.82 2.03 -22.67
N ASP A 691 -35.18 2.32 -21.54
CA ASP A 691 -34.06 1.54 -21.02
C ASP A 691 -34.55 0.61 -19.92
N PHE A 692 -34.16 -0.67 -19.97
CA PHE A 692 -34.47 -1.64 -18.92
C PHE A 692 -33.32 -2.63 -18.74
N VAL A 693 -33.25 -3.25 -17.56
CA VAL A 693 -32.22 -4.23 -17.23
C VAL A 693 -32.88 -5.60 -17.10
N LEU A 694 -32.58 -6.47 -18.06
CA LEU A 694 -33.00 -7.86 -18.05
C LEU A 694 -32.10 -8.66 -17.09
N GLN A 695 -32.70 -9.50 -16.26
CA GLN A 695 -32.02 -10.45 -15.39
C GLN A 695 -32.41 -11.88 -15.77
N VAL A 696 -31.43 -12.77 -15.84
CA VAL A 696 -31.64 -14.21 -15.97
C VAL A 696 -30.99 -14.94 -14.81
N GLU A 697 -31.68 -15.95 -14.27
CA GLU A 697 -31.18 -16.88 -13.26
C GLU A 697 -31.23 -18.31 -13.80
N ASP A 698 -30.22 -19.12 -13.51
CA ASP A 698 -30.16 -20.53 -13.92
C ASP A 698 -30.45 -21.51 -12.78
N ALA A 699 -30.45 -22.82 -13.07
CA ALA A 699 -30.78 -23.86 -12.09
C ALA A 699 -29.85 -23.92 -10.85
N GLN A 700 -28.67 -23.30 -10.92
CA GLN A 700 -27.68 -23.25 -9.84
C GLN A 700 -27.72 -21.90 -9.08
N GLY A 701 -28.73 -21.06 -9.35
CA GLY A 701 -28.87 -19.75 -8.72
C GLY A 701 -27.92 -18.69 -9.25
N ARG A 702 -27.24 -18.93 -10.39
CA ARG A 702 -26.33 -17.96 -11.00
C ARG A 702 -27.14 -16.92 -11.75
N ARG A 703 -26.77 -15.64 -11.60
CA ARG A 703 -27.48 -14.51 -12.21
C ARG A 703 -26.63 -13.77 -13.21
N ARG A 704 -27.23 -13.32 -14.31
CA ARG A 704 -26.65 -12.28 -15.18
C ARG A 704 -27.67 -11.19 -15.47
N GLN A 705 -27.18 -9.95 -15.48
CA GLN A 705 -27.94 -8.78 -15.86
C GLN A 705 -27.39 -8.19 -17.17
N GLN A 706 -28.29 -7.70 -18.02
CA GLN A 706 -27.98 -7.06 -19.29
C GLN A 706 -28.90 -5.86 -19.49
N SER A 707 -28.30 -4.69 -19.74
CA SER A 707 -29.04 -3.48 -20.08
C SER A 707 -29.47 -3.51 -21.55
N TYR A 708 -30.71 -3.11 -21.81
CA TYR A 708 -31.29 -2.98 -23.12
C TYR A 708 -31.93 -1.62 -23.30
N THR A 709 -31.81 -1.09 -24.52
CA THR A 709 -32.52 0.11 -24.98
C THR A 709 -33.47 -0.29 -26.10
N LEU A 710 -34.77 -0.02 -25.93
CA LEU A 710 -35.80 -0.27 -26.93
C LEU A 710 -36.42 1.05 -27.38
N THR A 711 -36.30 1.34 -28.68
CA THR A 711 -36.94 2.51 -29.30
C THR A 711 -38.30 2.12 -29.89
N ILE A 712 -39.36 2.81 -29.47
CA ILE A 712 -40.70 2.70 -30.05
C ILE A 712 -40.97 3.91 -30.95
N ARG A 713 -41.30 3.65 -32.21
CA ARG A 713 -41.63 4.64 -33.25
C ARG A 713 -43.14 4.70 -33.49
N LEU A 714 -43.59 5.80 -34.08
CA LEU A 714 -44.96 5.93 -34.59
C LEU A 714 -45.20 5.03 -35.80
#